data_AF-A0AAN8RGH6-F1
#
_entry.id   AF-A0AAN8RGH6-F1
#
_cell.length_a   1.000
_cell.length_b   1.000
_cell.length_c   1.000
_cell.angle_alpha   90.00
_cell.angle_beta   90.00
_cell.angle_gamma   90.00
#
_symmetry.space_group_name_H-M   'P 1'
#
loop_
_entity.id
_entity.type
_entity.pdbx_description
1 polymer ?
#
loop_
_entity_poly.entity_id
_entity_poly.type
_entity_poly.pdbx_seq_one_letter_code
_entity_poly.pdbx_strand_id
1 'polypeptide(L)'
;MSVARPLGSASIRFWQRPSIRILCPKSVLNPNIWRGSLLPRVFLPENSQRRAYIDLKTMAFQLENVSDFIAVNELALPAVVGLDAWHKPKLQPLLVSLRIKTSVGLAGSTDHLVHSINYGTVCKKALEIVQTNQFESLEHLAETLAAKVLGDELRGQWVYVKVEQPKTLLRADSAALEIVRRRDGVRETQDKVYIKNLRIATIIGINDCERLERQQVIVSLTLYKPSDTNGQSNKKSFVPVYDAKKISDAIVNFVEASDYGTIEALVTGIARVACIDCGVESITVRAEKPSALALARSSEVEVTRHKSYFASSAVSGEESDGEYRTAFIAFGSNLGDKFVLIRDALTELNKRGIRVIRTSSLYESKPMYVEDQDLFLNGVCQVQTKLGPMELLRELQAIENHFGRVKIIDKGPRNIDLDILLYGTQLVNEPDLIIPHASMLEREFVLRPLCDIAPDLPHPQTSITFASHLASLPGESTVYPRVLLSPSIPSLQPSSKTRPTHIMAIINLTPDSFSDGGVHSIPNVEEVVSRAVKAGVSIIDLGGMSTRPNADDISEVEEINRVVPAIKAIRSSSDPAVRKVTLSIDTFRASVAREAVNAGADIINDISGGLLDPDMIKTAIKLDVPIMLMHMRGTPQTMTSLADYPDGVIETVGRELEERLDTALKAGIKRWKIILDPGLGFAKTTEHNLEILRNFAKLRARKKLVGIPWLIGPSRKKFIGEITGVADASQRQWGTGAAVTASVAGGVDIIRVHDIDEMTKVAKMADAIWRN
;
A
#
# COMPACT_ATOMS: atom_id res chain seq x y z
N MET A 1 -50.91 -42.17 21.44
CA MET A 1 -51.26 -41.94 20.02
C MET A 1 -49.95 -41.92 19.24
N SER A 2 -49.36 -43.03 18.77
CA SER A 2 -49.84 -44.03 17.79
C SER A 2 -50.22 -43.39 16.45
N VAL A 3 -49.67 -43.98 15.37
CA VAL A 3 -49.94 -43.85 13.92
C VAL A 3 -48.85 -43.04 13.19
N ALA A 4 -48.19 -43.51 12.11
CA ALA A 4 -47.97 -44.82 11.50
C ALA A 4 -46.90 -44.61 10.39
N ARG A 5 -46.07 -45.62 10.12
CA ARG A 5 -45.21 -45.69 8.92
C ARG A 5 -46.06 -45.89 7.66
N PRO A 6 -45.51 -45.51 6.48
CA PRO A 6 -45.63 -46.41 5.33
C PRO A 6 -44.25 -46.78 4.74
N LEU A 7 -44.14 -48.07 4.44
CA LEU A 7 -43.10 -48.70 3.63
C LEU A 7 -43.36 -48.46 2.14
N GLY A 8 -42.26 -48.33 1.38
CA GLY A 8 -42.11 -48.97 0.07
C GLY A 8 -42.75 -48.29 -1.14
N SER A 9 -41.98 -47.47 -1.85
CA SER A 9 -42.13 -47.33 -3.30
C SER A 9 -40.75 -47.33 -3.96
N ALA A 10 -40.46 -48.38 -4.72
CA ALA A 10 -39.28 -48.51 -5.55
C ALA A 10 -39.24 -47.37 -6.59
N SER A 11 -38.25 -46.48 -6.46
CA SER A 11 -37.94 -45.48 -7.49
C SER A 11 -36.89 -46.05 -8.42
N ILE A 12 -37.36 -46.50 -9.59
CA ILE A 12 -36.54 -46.78 -10.77
C ILE A 12 -35.86 -45.46 -11.16
N ARG A 13 -34.58 -45.29 -10.83
CA ARG A 13 -33.77 -44.18 -11.34
C ARG A 13 -33.46 -44.46 -12.80
N PHE A 14 -34.12 -43.74 -13.70
CA PHE A 14 -33.67 -43.57 -15.07
C PHE A 14 -32.26 -42.98 -15.04
N TRP A 15 -31.29 -43.70 -15.62
CA TRP A 15 -29.98 -43.17 -15.93
C TRP A 15 -30.16 -42.03 -16.93
N GLN A 16 -29.94 -40.78 -16.48
CA GLN A 16 -29.82 -39.63 -17.36
C GLN A 16 -28.60 -39.86 -18.28
N ARG A 17 -28.82 -39.70 -19.59
CA ARG A 17 -27.76 -39.72 -20.61
C ARG A 17 -26.70 -38.65 -20.28
N PRO A 18 -25.40 -38.91 -20.51
CA PRO A 18 -24.37 -37.90 -20.33
C PRO A 18 -24.64 -36.71 -21.24
N SER A 19 -24.67 -35.52 -20.65
CA SER A 19 -24.80 -34.25 -21.36
C SER A 19 -23.49 -33.89 -22.07
N ILE A 20 -23.55 -33.80 -23.40
CA ILE A 20 -22.45 -33.39 -24.28
C ILE A 20 -22.48 -31.86 -24.38
N ARG A 21 -21.35 -31.19 -24.08
CA ARG A 21 -21.17 -29.74 -24.33
C ARG A 21 -20.05 -29.54 -25.35
N ILE A 22 -20.38 -28.88 -26.45
CA ILE A 22 -19.41 -28.29 -27.39
C ILE A 22 -19.10 -26.90 -26.85
N LEU A 23 -17.84 -26.63 -26.49
CA LEU A 23 -17.38 -25.30 -26.10
C LEU A 23 -16.55 -24.73 -27.24
N CYS A 24 -17.11 -23.73 -27.94
CA CYS A 24 -16.40 -22.94 -28.94
C CYS A 24 -16.00 -21.61 -28.28
N PRO A 25 -14.74 -21.14 -28.41
CA PRO A 25 -14.34 -19.84 -27.88
C PRO A 25 -14.96 -18.72 -28.73
N LYS A 26 -15.75 -17.85 -28.10
CA LYS A 26 -16.21 -16.60 -28.73
C LYS A 26 -15.02 -15.66 -28.90
N SER A 27 -14.70 -15.30 -30.14
CA SER A 27 -13.91 -14.10 -30.43
C SER A 27 -14.59 -13.21 -31.46
N VAL A 28 -14.85 -11.98 -31.02
CA VAL A 28 -14.87 -10.70 -31.76
C VAL A 28 -15.76 -10.64 -33.03
N LEU A 29 -17.05 -10.34 -32.81
CA LEU A 29 -17.85 -9.61 -33.79
C LEU A 29 -17.86 -8.12 -33.40
N ASN A 30 -17.31 -7.30 -34.29
CA ASN A 30 -17.36 -5.84 -34.25
C ASN A 30 -18.81 -5.38 -34.53
N PRO A 31 -19.50 -4.66 -33.63
CA PRO A 31 -20.88 -4.27 -33.84
C PRO A 31 -20.92 -2.92 -34.54
N ASN A 32 -20.71 -2.90 -35.84
CA ASN A 32 -21.13 -1.80 -36.70
C ASN A 32 -21.33 -2.32 -38.12
N ILE A 33 -22.35 -1.80 -38.79
CA ILE A 33 -22.80 -2.11 -40.16
C ILE A 33 -23.95 -3.12 -40.21
N TRP A 34 -25.12 -2.67 -39.75
CA TRP A 34 -26.38 -2.94 -40.46
C TRP A 34 -26.87 -1.62 -41.06
N ARG A 35 -26.62 -1.39 -42.35
CA ARG A 35 -27.52 -0.61 -43.22
C ARG A 35 -27.47 -1.24 -44.60
N GLY A 36 -28.66 -1.61 -45.08
CA GLY A 36 -28.84 -2.45 -46.24
C GLY A 36 -28.47 -1.81 -47.57
N SER A 37 -28.48 -2.65 -48.60
CA SER A 37 -28.99 -2.31 -49.93
C SER A 37 -29.00 -3.57 -50.79
N LEU A 38 -29.96 -3.54 -51.70
CA LEU A 38 -30.36 -4.53 -52.67
C LEU A 38 -29.34 -4.70 -53.82
N LEU A 39 -29.41 -5.89 -54.47
CA LEU A 39 -28.99 -6.28 -55.85
C LEU A 39 -27.52 -6.75 -56.07
N PRO A 40 -27.21 -7.47 -57.18
CA PRO A 40 -27.95 -8.53 -57.89
C PRO A 40 -27.07 -9.78 -58.23
N ARG A 41 -27.70 -10.83 -58.79
CA ARG A 41 -27.04 -11.98 -59.43
C ARG A 41 -26.17 -11.53 -60.62
N VAL A 42 -24.93 -12.03 -60.70
CA VAL A 42 -24.11 -12.02 -61.93
C VAL A 42 -23.54 -13.42 -62.16
N PHE A 43 -23.81 -13.93 -63.36
CA PHE A 43 -23.30 -15.17 -63.94
C PHE A 43 -21.77 -15.14 -64.13
N LEU A 44 -21.08 -16.25 -63.88
CA LEU A 44 -19.74 -16.54 -64.41
C LEU A 44 -19.88 -17.55 -65.55
N PRO A 45 -19.24 -17.34 -66.73
CA PRO A 45 -18.99 -18.41 -67.68
C PRO A 45 -17.59 -19.03 -67.52
N GLU A 46 -17.48 -20.18 -68.17
CA GLU A 46 -16.51 -21.28 -68.07
C GLU A 46 -15.06 -20.99 -68.46
N ASN A 47 -14.24 -22.02 -68.14
CA ASN A 47 -12.89 -22.35 -68.59
C ASN A 47 -11.76 -21.76 -67.72
N SER A 48 -10.94 -22.57 -67.05
CA SER A 48 -10.18 -23.66 -67.67
C SER A 48 -9.44 -24.48 -66.60
N GLN A 49 -9.30 -25.77 -66.87
CA GLN A 49 -8.55 -26.75 -66.10
C GLN A 49 -7.09 -26.33 -65.88
N ARG A 50 -6.63 -26.32 -64.62
CA ARG A 50 -5.30 -26.74 -64.13
C ARG A 50 -5.21 -26.54 -62.61
N ARG A 51 -5.33 -27.61 -61.83
CA ARG A 51 -4.86 -27.71 -60.44
C ARG A 51 -4.03 -29.00 -60.37
N ALA A 52 -2.72 -28.95 -60.59
CA ALA A 52 -1.68 -28.43 -59.70
C ALA A 52 -1.71 -29.13 -58.33
N TYR A 53 -0.81 -30.10 -58.20
CA TYR A 53 -0.20 -30.60 -56.96
C TYR A 53 -0.16 -29.50 -55.88
N ILE A 54 -0.78 -29.75 -54.73
CA ILE A 54 -0.59 -28.92 -53.53
C ILE A 54 0.02 -29.81 -52.45
N ASP A 55 1.15 -29.32 -51.98
CA ASP A 55 2.18 -29.91 -51.14
C ASP A 55 1.67 -30.30 -49.74
N LEU A 56 1.95 -31.54 -49.31
CA LEU A 56 1.62 -32.10 -48.00
C LEU A 56 2.25 -31.30 -46.83
N LYS A 57 3.29 -30.50 -47.09
CA LYS A 57 3.89 -29.61 -46.08
C LYS A 57 3.01 -28.43 -45.69
N THR A 58 2.13 -27.95 -46.57
CA THR A 58 1.29 -26.77 -46.30
C THR A 58 0.13 -27.10 -45.34
N MET A 59 -0.31 -28.37 -45.28
CA MET A 59 -1.32 -28.82 -44.29
C MET A 59 -0.75 -28.96 -42.87
N ALA A 60 0.56 -29.19 -42.71
CA ALA A 60 1.19 -29.29 -41.39
C ALA A 60 1.27 -27.92 -40.67
N PHE A 61 1.45 -26.84 -41.43
CA PHE A 61 1.60 -25.49 -40.88
C PHE A 61 0.27 -24.87 -40.40
N GLN A 62 -0.88 -25.37 -40.86
CA GLN A 62 -2.20 -24.89 -40.40
C GLN A 62 -2.72 -25.56 -39.12
N LEU A 63 -2.04 -26.60 -38.60
CA LEU A 63 -2.44 -27.29 -37.37
C LEU A 63 -1.88 -26.64 -36.09
N GLU A 64 -0.89 -25.75 -36.18
CA GLU A 64 -0.27 -25.13 -35.00
C GLU A 64 -1.16 -24.07 -34.31
N ASN A 65 -2.26 -23.63 -34.93
CA ASN A 65 -3.14 -22.58 -34.39
C ASN A 65 -4.62 -22.98 -34.19
N VAL A 66 -4.95 -24.28 -34.21
CA VAL A 66 -6.34 -24.74 -33.98
C VAL A 66 -6.50 -25.25 -32.55
N SER A 67 -7.35 -24.57 -31.76
CA SER A 67 -7.61 -24.81 -30.33
C SER A 67 -8.79 -25.74 -30.04
N ASP A 68 -9.13 -26.60 -31.00
CA ASP A 68 -10.28 -27.49 -30.91
C ASP A 68 -9.92 -28.82 -30.23
N PHE A 69 -10.77 -29.27 -29.29
CA PHE A 69 -10.58 -30.51 -28.56
C PHE A 69 -11.86 -31.36 -28.56
N ILE A 70 -11.67 -32.67 -28.69
CA ILE A 70 -12.70 -33.65 -28.33
C ILE A 70 -12.36 -34.15 -26.93
N ALA A 71 -13.30 -34.00 -26.00
CA ALA A 71 -13.14 -34.38 -24.60
C ALA A 71 -14.09 -35.53 -24.22
N VAL A 72 -13.52 -36.57 -23.62
CA VAL A 72 -14.25 -37.63 -22.92
C VAL A 72 -13.95 -37.44 -21.44
N ASN A 73 -14.97 -37.13 -20.63
CA ASN A 73 -14.77 -36.86 -19.21
C ASN A 73 -15.28 -38.04 -18.37
N GLU A 74 -14.49 -38.44 -17.37
CA GLU A 74 -14.87 -39.40 -16.33
C GLU A 74 -15.45 -40.73 -16.86
N LEU A 75 -14.83 -41.29 -17.91
CA LEU A 75 -15.16 -42.62 -18.41
C LEU A 75 -14.85 -43.65 -17.33
N ALA A 76 -15.90 -44.29 -16.80
CA ALA A 76 -15.78 -45.32 -15.79
C ALA A 76 -15.22 -46.62 -16.40
N LEU A 77 -13.98 -46.95 -16.09
CA LEU A 77 -13.28 -48.14 -16.56
C LEU A 77 -12.88 -49.02 -15.37
N PRO A 78 -13.51 -50.19 -15.16
CA PRO A 78 -13.06 -51.13 -14.13
C PRO A 78 -11.76 -51.80 -14.58
N ALA A 79 -10.65 -51.51 -13.90
CA ALA A 79 -9.31 -52.00 -14.27
C ALA A 79 -8.62 -52.67 -13.07
N VAL A 80 -7.69 -53.59 -13.35
CA VAL A 80 -6.73 -54.06 -12.33
C VAL A 80 -5.46 -53.23 -12.48
N VAL A 81 -5.21 -52.34 -11.51
CA VAL A 81 -4.03 -51.45 -11.50
C VAL A 81 -3.30 -51.56 -10.17
N GLY A 82 -2.05 -52.00 -10.24
CA GLY A 82 -1.21 -52.25 -9.08
C GLY A 82 -1.78 -53.33 -8.16
N LEU A 83 -1.37 -53.26 -6.90
CA LEU A 83 -1.88 -54.13 -5.84
C LEU A 83 -2.85 -53.34 -4.95
N ASP A 84 -3.88 -53.99 -4.44
CA ASP A 84 -4.80 -53.39 -3.48
C ASP A 84 -4.14 -53.18 -2.09
N ALA A 85 -4.89 -52.62 -1.14
CA ALA A 85 -4.42 -52.37 0.23
C ALA A 85 -3.91 -53.63 0.97
N TRP A 86 -4.19 -54.83 0.45
CA TRP A 86 -3.80 -56.14 0.97
C TRP A 86 -2.81 -56.88 0.06
N HIS A 87 -2.15 -56.16 -0.85
CA HIS A 87 -1.18 -56.67 -1.82
C HIS A 87 -1.75 -57.68 -2.84
N LYS A 88 -3.04 -57.57 -3.20
CA LYS A 88 -3.69 -58.44 -4.19
C LYS A 88 -4.15 -57.65 -5.43
N PRO A 89 -4.02 -58.21 -6.64
CA PRO A 89 -4.60 -57.60 -7.84
C PRO A 89 -6.14 -57.65 -7.74
N LYS A 90 -6.78 -56.48 -7.64
CA LYS A 90 -8.24 -56.34 -7.49
C LYS A 90 -8.80 -55.42 -8.56
N LEU A 91 -9.96 -55.79 -9.11
CA LEU A 91 -10.72 -54.95 -10.04
C LEU A 91 -11.29 -53.74 -9.30
N GLN A 92 -10.97 -52.54 -9.77
CA GLN A 92 -11.38 -51.29 -9.14
C GLN A 92 -11.91 -50.27 -10.16
N PRO A 93 -12.91 -49.45 -9.79
CA PRO A 93 -13.46 -48.45 -10.68
C PRO A 93 -12.44 -47.30 -10.85
N LEU A 94 -12.03 -47.04 -12.09
CA LEU A 94 -11.23 -45.86 -12.44
C LEU A 94 -12.07 -44.88 -13.26
N LEU A 95 -11.80 -43.60 -13.09
CA LEU A 95 -12.37 -42.53 -13.91
C LEU A 95 -11.29 -42.01 -14.85
N VAL A 96 -11.45 -42.25 -16.14
CA VAL A 96 -10.50 -41.82 -17.16
C VAL A 96 -11.07 -40.64 -17.94
N SER A 97 -10.33 -39.53 -17.96
CA SER A 97 -10.65 -38.38 -18.81
C SER A 97 -9.61 -38.23 -19.90
N LEU A 98 -10.06 -38.04 -21.14
CA LEU A 98 -9.24 -37.88 -22.33
C LEU A 98 -9.57 -36.56 -23.02
N ARG A 99 -8.56 -35.80 -23.46
CA ARG A 99 -8.75 -34.71 -24.42
C ARG A 99 -7.83 -34.90 -25.61
N ILE A 100 -8.35 -34.80 -26.81
CA ILE A 100 -7.62 -35.05 -28.05
C ILE A 100 -7.73 -33.79 -28.91
N LYS A 101 -6.60 -33.18 -29.30
CA LYS A 101 -6.60 -32.04 -30.23
C LYS A 101 -6.94 -32.56 -31.63
N THR A 102 -7.93 -31.95 -32.26
CA THR A 102 -8.30 -32.23 -33.66
C THR A 102 -9.06 -31.04 -34.24
N SER A 103 -8.87 -30.74 -35.52
CA SER A 103 -9.58 -29.65 -36.19
C SER A 103 -11.04 -30.05 -36.45
N VAL A 104 -11.97 -29.58 -35.62
CA VAL A 104 -13.41 -29.89 -35.83
C VAL A 104 -14.06 -28.94 -36.83
N GLY A 105 -13.42 -27.83 -37.20
CA GLY A 105 -13.94 -26.88 -38.19
C GLY A 105 -14.21 -27.49 -39.57
N LEU A 106 -13.31 -28.37 -40.06
CA LEU A 106 -13.50 -29.11 -41.31
C LEU A 106 -14.61 -30.16 -41.19
N ALA A 107 -14.67 -30.89 -40.09
CA ALA A 107 -15.75 -31.85 -39.84
C ALA A 107 -17.12 -31.16 -39.71
N GLY A 108 -17.20 -30.00 -39.05
CA GLY A 108 -18.44 -29.25 -38.87
C GLY A 108 -18.93 -28.55 -40.14
N SER A 109 -18.04 -28.21 -41.08
CA SER A 109 -18.41 -27.61 -42.37
C SER A 109 -18.73 -28.63 -43.46
N THR A 110 -18.16 -29.84 -43.38
CA THR A 110 -18.35 -30.91 -44.38
C THR A 110 -19.30 -32.02 -43.95
N ASP A 111 -19.67 -32.08 -42.66
CA ASP A 111 -20.45 -33.15 -42.03
C ASP A 111 -19.93 -34.56 -42.33
N HIS A 112 -18.61 -34.68 -42.54
CA HIS A 112 -17.94 -35.93 -42.84
C HIS A 112 -17.04 -36.38 -41.69
N LEU A 113 -17.32 -37.59 -41.17
CA LEU A 113 -16.62 -38.18 -40.02
C LEU A 113 -15.11 -38.40 -40.25
N VAL A 114 -14.67 -38.46 -41.51
CA VAL A 114 -13.24 -38.64 -41.90
C VAL A 114 -12.37 -37.49 -41.39
N HIS A 115 -12.96 -36.31 -41.17
CA HIS A 115 -12.26 -35.11 -40.67
C HIS A 115 -12.38 -34.95 -39.14
N SER A 116 -12.96 -35.92 -38.42
CA SER A 116 -13.11 -35.90 -36.97
C SER A 116 -12.54 -37.17 -36.32
N ILE A 117 -12.46 -37.18 -35.00
CA ILE A 117 -12.09 -38.37 -34.22
C ILE A 117 -13.36 -38.97 -33.64
N ASN A 118 -13.63 -40.24 -33.97
CA ASN A 118 -14.78 -40.95 -33.43
C ASN A 118 -14.55 -41.31 -31.96
N TYR A 119 -15.04 -40.47 -31.06
CA TYR A 119 -14.95 -40.68 -29.61
C TYR A 119 -15.62 -41.98 -29.15
N GLY A 120 -16.63 -42.49 -29.86
CA GLY A 120 -17.23 -43.80 -29.58
C GLY A 120 -16.24 -44.95 -29.79
N THR A 121 -15.45 -44.89 -30.86
CA THR A 121 -14.35 -45.86 -31.11
C THR A 121 -13.25 -45.71 -30.06
N VAL A 122 -12.88 -44.49 -29.68
CA VAL A 122 -11.90 -44.23 -28.62
C VAL A 122 -12.35 -44.88 -27.29
N CYS A 123 -13.60 -44.68 -26.88
CA CYS A 123 -14.15 -45.29 -25.66
C CYS A 123 -14.16 -46.83 -25.72
N LYS A 124 -14.57 -47.42 -26.85
CA LYS A 124 -14.56 -48.88 -27.05
C LYS A 124 -13.14 -49.45 -26.93
N LYS A 125 -12.16 -48.81 -27.55
CA LYS A 125 -10.75 -49.23 -27.49
C LYS A 125 -10.15 -49.07 -26.09
N ALA A 126 -10.48 -47.99 -25.38
CA ALA A 126 -10.07 -47.82 -23.98
C ALA A 126 -10.64 -48.94 -23.09
N LEU A 127 -11.90 -49.34 -23.31
CA LEU A 127 -12.51 -50.46 -22.58
C LEU A 127 -11.87 -51.80 -22.92
N GLU A 128 -11.61 -52.09 -24.21
CA GLU A 128 -10.91 -53.31 -24.65
C GLU A 128 -9.54 -53.42 -23.97
N ILE A 129 -8.74 -52.35 -23.98
CA ILE A 129 -7.42 -52.30 -23.35
C ILE A 129 -7.47 -52.68 -21.88
N VAL A 130 -8.45 -52.13 -21.15
CA VAL A 130 -8.60 -52.36 -19.72
C VAL A 130 -9.11 -53.77 -19.39
N GLN A 131 -9.92 -54.37 -20.28
CA GLN A 131 -10.44 -55.72 -20.11
C GLN A 131 -9.40 -56.81 -20.41
N THR A 132 -8.48 -56.57 -21.34
CA THR A 132 -7.50 -57.59 -21.78
C THR A 132 -6.16 -57.53 -21.06
N ASN A 133 -5.89 -56.49 -20.28
CA ASN A 133 -4.57 -56.26 -19.66
C ASN A 133 -4.69 -56.01 -18.15
N GLN A 134 -3.60 -56.28 -17.43
CA GLN A 134 -3.39 -55.82 -16.06
C GLN A 134 -2.27 -54.78 -16.07
N PHE A 135 -2.39 -53.75 -15.24
CA PHE A 135 -1.43 -52.65 -15.20
C PHE A 135 -0.70 -52.62 -13.86
N GLU A 136 0.58 -52.31 -13.88
CA GLU A 136 1.43 -52.24 -12.68
C GLU A 136 1.20 -50.96 -11.88
N SER A 137 0.82 -49.86 -12.56
CA SER A 137 0.65 -48.53 -11.99
C SER A 137 -0.35 -47.68 -12.80
N LEU A 138 -0.80 -46.56 -12.23
CA LEU A 138 -1.63 -45.60 -12.96
C LEU A 138 -0.88 -45.02 -14.17
N GLU A 139 0.44 -44.89 -14.07
CA GLU A 139 1.34 -44.52 -15.16
C GLU A 139 1.27 -45.51 -16.31
N HIS A 140 1.37 -46.81 -16.04
CA HIS A 140 1.30 -47.84 -17.07
C HIS A 140 -0.05 -47.76 -17.82
N LEU A 141 -1.15 -47.58 -17.10
CA LEU A 141 -2.46 -47.42 -17.73
C LEU A 141 -2.53 -46.14 -18.57
N ALA A 142 -2.13 -45.00 -18.02
CA ALA A 142 -2.19 -43.71 -18.70
C ALA A 142 -1.35 -43.69 -19.99
N GLU A 143 -0.11 -44.21 -19.94
CA GLU A 143 0.78 -44.30 -21.10
C GLU A 143 0.25 -45.25 -22.17
N THR A 144 -0.35 -46.37 -21.76
CA THR A 144 -0.95 -47.34 -22.69
C THR A 144 -2.15 -46.75 -23.42
N LEU A 145 -3.01 -46.00 -22.69
CA LEU A 145 -4.14 -45.27 -23.29
C LEU A 145 -3.66 -44.17 -24.22
N ALA A 146 -2.64 -43.40 -23.81
CA ALA A 146 -2.05 -42.36 -24.64
C ALA A 146 -1.47 -42.94 -25.94
N ALA A 147 -0.68 -44.01 -25.84
CA ALA A 147 -0.09 -44.69 -26.99
C ALA A 147 -1.15 -45.22 -27.96
N LYS A 148 -2.27 -45.75 -27.47
CA LYS A 148 -3.36 -46.22 -28.33
C LYS A 148 -4.05 -45.07 -29.08
N VAL A 149 -4.31 -43.95 -28.38
CA VAL A 149 -4.94 -42.77 -28.99
C VAL A 149 -4.04 -42.12 -30.05
N LEU A 150 -2.73 -42.11 -29.81
CA LEU A 150 -1.73 -41.56 -30.74
C LEU A 150 -1.36 -42.51 -31.89
N GLY A 151 -1.80 -43.77 -31.83
CA GLY A 151 -1.54 -44.78 -32.85
C GLY A 151 -2.27 -44.54 -34.17
N ASP A 152 -1.82 -45.23 -35.22
CA ASP A 152 -2.30 -45.05 -36.60
C ASP A 152 -3.81 -45.26 -36.76
N GLU A 153 -4.41 -46.11 -35.92
CA GLU A 153 -5.83 -46.46 -35.93
C GLU A 153 -6.72 -45.29 -35.49
N LEU A 154 -6.33 -44.56 -34.43
CA LEU A 154 -7.12 -43.47 -33.84
C LEU A 154 -6.67 -42.06 -34.28
N ARG A 155 -5.52 -41.97 -34.97
CA ARG A 155 -5.01 -40.76 -35.65
C ARG A 155 -4.83 -39.52 -34.75
N GLY A 156 -4.75 -39.69 -33.44
CA GLY A 156 -4.48 -38.59 -32.51
C GLY A 156 -3.08 -38.01 -32.70
N GLN A 157 -2.95 -36.69 -32.73
CA GLN A 157 -1.65 -36.01 -32.78
C GLN A 157 -1.18 -35.56 -31.40
N TRP A 158 -2.13 -35.39 -30.48
CA TRP A 158 -1.93 -34.91 -29.13
C TRP A 158 -3.02 -35.48 -28.23
N VAL A 159 -2.65 -35.95 -27.04
CA VAL A 159 -3.61 -36.47 -26.07
C VAL A 159 -3.24 -36.04 -24.65
N TYR A 160 -4.25 -35.56 -23.94
CA TYR A 160 -4.27 -35.42 -22.48
C TYR A 160 -4.98 -36.63 -21.90
N VAL A 161 -4.35 -37.28 -20.93
CA VAL A 161 -4.93 -38.40 -20.20
C VAL A 161 -4.88 -38.09 -18.72
N LYS A 162 -6.05 -38.16 -18.06
CA LYS A 162 -6.17 -38.14 -16.61
C LYS A 162 -6.80 -39.43 -16.14
N VAL A 163 -6.10 -40.17 -15.28
CA VAL A 163 -6.61 -41.39 -14.65
C VAL A 163 -6.81 -41.10 -13.17
N GLU A 164 -8.05 -41.20 -12.70
CA GLU A 164 -8.43 -40.95 -11.31
C GLU A 164 -8.95 -42.23 -10.67
N GLN A 165 -8.43 -42.52 -9.47
CA GLN A 165 -8.78 -43.66 -8.65
C GLN A 165 -9.50 -43.16 -7.39
N PRO A 166 -10.84 -43.27 -7.34
CA PRO A 166 -11.63 -42.83 -6.18
C PRO A 166 -11.37 -43.71 -4.95
N LYS A 167 -11.32 -43.09 -3.76
CA LYS A 167 -11.23 -43.77 -2.45
C LYS A 167 -10.05 -44.74 -2.27
N THR A 168 -8.92 -44.47 -2.93
CA THR A 168 -7.70 -45.30 -2.81
C THR A 168 -6.94 -45.08 -1.51
N LEU A 169 -6.87 -43.83 -1.05
CA LEU A 169 -6.09 -43.41 0.10
C LEU A 169 -6.99 -43.18 1.30
N LEU A 170 -6.49 -43.51 2.48
CA LEU A 170 -7.22 -43.28 3.73
C LEU A 170 -7.40 -41.77 3.91
N ARG A 171 -8.65 -41.31 4.09
CA ARG A 171 -9.04 -39.90 4.28
C ARG A 171 -8.89 -38.97 3.06
N ALA A 172 -8.50 -39.48 1.88
CA ALA A 172 -8.54 -38.71 0.63
C ALA A 172 -9.78 -39.06 -0.20
N ASP A 173 -10.28 -38.11 -0.99
CA ASP A 173 -11.40 -38.37 -1.90
C ASP A 173 -10.94 -39.22 -3.11
N SER A 174 -9.75 -38.91 -3.66
CA SER A 174 -9.15 -39.66 -4.78
C SER A 174 -7.65 -39.39 -4.95
N ALA A 175 -6.98 -40.30 -5.65
CA ALA A 175 -5.64 -40.08 -6.22
C ALA A 175 -5.76 -40.07 -7.75
N ALA A 176 -5.03 -39.19 -8.44
CA ALA A 176 -5.06 -39.12 -9.90
C ALA A 176 -3.69 -38.87 -10.51
N LEU A 177 -3.52 -39.31 -11.76
CA LEU A 177 -2.35 -39.02 -12.59
C LEU A 177 -2.80 -38.26 -13.83
N GLU A 178 -2.06 -37.21 -14.18
CA GLU A 178 -2.23 -36.42 -15.39
C GLU A 178 -0.96 -36.49 -16.25
N ILE A 179 -1.13 -36.85 -17.52
CA ILE A 179 -0.06 -36.85 -18.52
C ILE A 179 -0.52 -36.19 -19.82
N VAL A 180 0.42 -35.58 -20.54
CA VAL A 180 0.21 -35.05 -21.90
C VAL A 180 1.26 -35.63 -22.84
N ARG A 181 0.81 -36.20 -23.95
CA ARG A 181 1.67 -36.87 -24.94
C ARG A 181 1.35 -36.38 -26.35
N ARG A 182 2.40 -36.21 -27.16
CA ARG A 182 2.33 -35.93 -28.60
C ARG A 182 2.79 -37.12 -29.42
N ARG A 183 2.30 -37.22 -30.65
CA ARG A 183 2.64 -38.31 -31.57
C ARG A 183 4.12 -38.32 -31.99
N ASP A 184 4.77 -37.15 -32.00
CA ASP A 184 6.21 -36.99 -32.26
C ASP A 184 7.10 -37.47 -31.09
N GLY A 185 6.50 -37.98 -30.01
CA GLY A 185 7.22 -38.48 -28.83
C GLY A 185 7.58 -37.39 -27.82
N VAL A 186 7.27 -36.12 -28.10
CA VAL A 186 7.56 -35.02 -27.18
C VAL A 186 6.56 -35.00 -26.02
N ARG A 187 7.06 -34.86 -24.79
CA ARG A 187 6.25 -34.58 -23.59
C ARG A 187 6.07 -33.06 -23.48
N GLU A 188 4.85 -32.57 -23.70
CA GLU A 188 4.56 -31.12 -23.75
C GLU A 188 4.43 -30.49 -22.37
N THR A 189 3.96 -31.24 -21.36
CA THR A 189 3.86 -30.78 -19.97
C THR A 189 4.48 -31.79 -19.03
N GLN A 190 4.96 -31.30 -17.89
CA GLN A 190 5.38 -32.14 -16.78
C GLN A 190 4.20 -32.98 -16.27
N ASP A 191 4.45 -34.26 -16.04
CA ASP A 191 3.44 -35.18 -15.50
C ASP A 191 3.12 -34.82 -14.05
N LYS A 192 1.85 -34.90 -13.67
CA LYS A 192 1.37 -34.49 -12.34
C LYS A 192 0.65 -35.62 -11.63
N VAL A 193 0.94 -35.77 -10.34
CA VAL A 193 0.21 -36.67 -9.45
C VAL A 193 -0.63 -35.82 -8.49
N TYR A 194 -1.92 -36.12 -8.41
CA TYR A 194 -2.88 -35.43 -7.55
C TYR A 194 -3.27 -36.32 -6.37
N ILE A 195 -3.31 -35.75 -5.18
CA ILE A 195 -3.99 -36.31 -4.01
C ILE A 195 -5.06 -35.29 -3.63
N LYS A 196 -6.34 -35.64 -3.82
CA LYS A 196 -7.44 -34.70 -3.63
C LYS A 196 -8.06 -34.85 -2.25
N ASN A 197 -8.23 -33.70 -1.58
CA ASN A 197 -9.05 -33.52 -0.39
C ASN A 197 -8.76 -34.50 0.75
N LEU A 198 -7.52 -34.51 1.24
CA LEU A 198 -7.18 -35.12 2.52
C LEU A 198 -7.88 -34.39 3.65
N ARG A 199 -8.78 -35.07 4.36
CA ARG A 199 -9.52 -34.51 5.50
C ARG A 199 -8.81 -34.85 6.79
N ILE A 200 -8.27 -33.82 7.46
CA ILE A 200 -7.38 -33.98 8.62
C ILE A 200 -7.84 -33.05 9.74
N ALA A 201 -7.88 -33.55 10.98
CA ALA A 201 -8.19 -32.73 12.15
C ALA A 201 -6.90 -32.21 12.80
N THR A 202 -6.77 -30.90 12.98
CA THR A 202 -5.59 -30.26 13.59
C THR A 202 -5.97 -29.00 14.38
N ILE A 203 -5.07 -28.51 15.24
CA ILE A 203 -5.27 -27.24 15.95
C ILE A 203 -4.74 -26.11 15.06
N ILE A 204 -5.61 -25.18 14.65
CA ILE A 204 -5.24 -24.11 13.72
C ILE A 204 -6.08 -22.84 13.88
N GLY A 205 -5.43 -21.71 14.16
CA GLY A 205 -6.10 -20.42 14.24
C GLY A 205 -5.36 -19.34 15.04
N ILE A 206 -5.72 -18.09 14.76
CA ILE A 206 -5.14 -16.91 15.40
C ILE A 206 -5.87 -16.61 16.71
N ASN A 207 -7.18 -16.88 16.77
CA ASN A 207 -8.00 -16.61 17.95
C ASN A 207 -7.80 -17.70 19.02
N ASP A 208 -7.85 -17.31 20.29
CA ASP A 208 -7.63 -18.24 21.42
C ASP A 208 -8.63 -19.41 21.42
N CYS A 209 -9.88 -19.18 21.04
CA CYS A 209 -10.89 -20.24 20.94
C CYS A 209 -10.55 -21.30 19.87
N GLU A 210 -9.87 -20.90 18.78
CA GLU A 210 -9.45 -21.82 17.71
C GLU A 210 -8.29 -22.73 18.13
N ARG A 211 -7.63 -22.42 19.26
CA ARG A 211 -6.47 -23.16 19.79
C ARG A 211 -6.82 -24.21 20.83
N LEU A 212 -8.08 -24.30 21.23
CA LEU A 212 -8.55 -25.26 22.24
C LEU A 212 -9.09 -26.55 21.62
N GLU A 213 -9.67 -26.47 20.42
CA GLU A 213 -10.33 -27.59 19.76
C GLU A 213 -9.72 -27.90 18.39
N ARG A 214 -9.63 -29.20 18.06
CA ARG A 214 -9.19 -29.64 16.72
C ARG A 214 -10.26 -29.34 15.68
N GLN A 215 -9.85 -28.71 14.59
CA GLN A 215 -10.69 -28.32 13.47
C GLN A 215 -10.36 -29.14 12.23
N GLN A 216 -11.34 -29.35 11.36
CA GLN A 216 -11.13 -30.05 10.09
C GLN A 216 -10.46 -29.12 9.08
N VAL A 217 -9.39 -29.60 8.45
CA VAL A 217 -8.70 -28.97 7.33
C VAL A 217 -8.74 -29.94 6.15
N ILE A 218 -8.96 -29.41 4.94
CA ILE A 218 -8.97 -30.19 3.69
C ILE A 218 -7.70 -29.84 2.91
N VAL A 219 -6.81 -30.80 2.70
CA VAL A 219 -5.55 -30.60 2.00
C VAL A 219 -5.55 -31.31 0.65
N SER A 220 -5.29 -30.57 -0.42
CA SER A 220 -5.09 -31.11 -1.77
C SER A 220 -3.65 -30.88 -2.22
N LEU A 221 -3.06 -31.88 -2.87
CA LEU A 221 -1.66 -31.90 -3.27
C LEU A 221 -1.55 -32.13 -4.77
N THR A 222 -0.67 -31.38 -5.43
CA THR A 222 -0.23 -31.62 -6.80
C THR A 222 1.28 -31.79 -6.80
N LEU A 223 1.75 -33.00 -7.06
CA LEU A 223 3.16 -33.36 -7.14
C LEU A 223 3.61 -33.30 -8.60
N TYR A 224 4.71 -32.60 -8.89
CA TYR A 224 5.25 -32.46 -10.24
C TYR A 224 6.42 -33.43 -10.43
N LYS A 225 6.31 -34.36 -11.38
CA LYS A 225 7.34 -35.39 -11.62
C LYS A 225 8.57 -34.77 -12.29
N PRO A 226 9.81 -35.18 -11.98
CA PRO A 226 11.00 -34.61 -12.60
C PRO A 226 10.94 -34.68 -14.13
N SER A 227 11.35 -33.59 -14.79
CA SER A 227 11.46 -33.60 -16.25
C SER A 227 12.71 -34.40 -16.64
N ASP A 228 12.56 -35.44 -17.47
CA ASP A 228 13.67 -36.19 -18.04
C ASP A 228 14.50 -35.26 -18.97
N THR A 229 15.46 -34.52 -18.42
CA THR A 229 16.33 -33.60 -19.18
C THR A 229 17.45 -34.31 -19.95
N ASN A 230 17.65 -35.61 -19.73
CA ASN A 230 18.60 -36.43 -20.46
C ASN A 230 17.84 -37.49 -21.25
N GLY A 231 17.80 -37.35 -22.58
CA GLY A 231 17.12 -38.24 -23.54
C GLY A 231 17.69 -39.66 -23.63
N GLN A 232 17.82 -40.35 -22.50
CA GLN A 232 18.23 -41.76 -22.40
C GLN A 232 17.48 -42.43 -21.24
N SER A 233 16.20 -42.77 -21.42
CA SER A 233 15.54 -43.80 -20.62
C SER A 233 15.03 -44.92 -21.52
N ASN A 234 15.96 -45.71 -22.05
CA ASN A 234 15.69 -46.91 -22.83
C ASN A 234 15.27 -48.12 -21.94
N LYS A 235 14.62 -47.87 -20.79
CA LYS A 235 14.03 -48.91 -19.94
C LYS A 235 12.61 -48.51 -19.57
N LYS A 236 11.62 -49.23 -20.13
CA LYS A 236 10.21 -49.23 -19.71
C LYS A 236 10.08 -49.78 -18.28
N SER A 237 10.49 -49.00 -17.29
CA SER A 237 10.18 -49.27 -15.89
C SER A 237 8.95 -48.44 -15.54
N PHE A 238 7.79 -49.07 -15.36
CA PHE A 238 6.53 -48.39 -15.00
C PHE A 238 6.41 -48.14 -13.49
N VAL A 239 7.53 -48.12 -12.78
CA VAL A 239 7.57 -47.88 -11.33
C VAL A 239 7.14 -46.44 -11.04
N PRO A 240 6.16 -46.21 -10.14
CA PRO A 240 5.74 -44.87 -9.76
C PRO A 240 6.91 -44.07 -9.19
N VAL A 241 7.12 -42.85 -9.69
CA VAL A 241 8.18 -41.96 -9.18
C VAL A 241 7.86 -41.48 -7.76
N TYR A 242 6.58 -41.31 -7.45
CA TYR A 242 6.10 -40.90 -6.14
C TYR A 242 5.10 -41.91 -5.61
N ASP A 243 5.32 -42.38 -4.37
CA ASP A 243 4.36 -43.22 -3.65
C ASP A 243 3.33 -42.32 -2.97
N ALA A 244 2.16 -42.19 -3.60
CA ALA A 244 1.07 -41.36 -3.10
C ALA A 244 0.58 -41.79 -1.70
N LYS A 245 0.69 -43.07 -1.34
CA LYS A 245 0.29 -43.56 -0.01
C LYS A 245 1.29 -43.10 1.04
N LYS A 246 2.58 -43.34 0.82
CA LYS A 246 3.64 -42.89 1.73
C LYS A 246 3.62 -41.38 1.96
N ILE A 247 3.43 -40.61 0.89
CA ILE A 247 3.35 -39.14 0.96
C ILE A 247 2.11 -38.69 1.75
N SER A 248 0.95 -39.30 1.46
CA SER A 248 -0.29 -39.02 2.19
C SER A 248 -0.13 -39.31 3.69
N ASP A 249 0.41 -40.47 4.06
CA ASP A 249 0.58 -40.87 5.46
C ASP A 249 1.56 -39.93 6.20
N ALA A 250 2.66 -39.54 5.57
CA ALA A 250 3.62 -38.59 6.13
C ALA A 250 2.98 -37.21 6.40
N ILE A 251 2.19 -36.71 5.44
CA ILE A 251 1.51 -35.42 5.56
C ILE A 251 0.41 -35.48 6.63
N VAL A 252 -0.38 -36.55 6.68
CA VAL A 252 -1.41 -36.73 7.72
C VAL A 252 -0.78 -36.69 9.11
N ASN A 253 0.29 -37.45 9.34
CA ASN A 253 0.98 -37.49 10.63
C ASN A 253 1.55 -36.12 11.01
N PHE A 254 2.13 -35.39 10.04
CA PHE A 254 2.65 -34.04 10.28
C PHE A 254 1.55 -33.05 10.67
N VAL A 255 0.45 -33.03 9.90
CA VAL A 255 -0.66 -32.10 10.15
C VAL A 255 -1.37 -32.40 11.46
N GLU A 256 -1.55 -33.67 11.84
CA GLU A 256 -2.16 -34.04 13.14
C GLU A 256 -1.31 -33.64 14.35
N ALA A 257 0.01 -33.53 14.16
CA ALA A 257 0.97 -33.13 15.19
C ALA A 257 1.23 -31.62 15.23
N SER A 258 0.78 -30.86 14.22
CA SER A 258 1.03 -29.42 14.14
C SER A 258 0.03 -28.58 14.93
N ASP A 259 0.47 -27.40 15.37
CA ASP A 259 -0.30 -26.41 16.14
C ASP A 259 -0.16 -24.98 15.56
N TYR A 260 -0.02 -24.87 14.24
CA TYR A 260 0.23 -23.60 13.55
C TYR A 260 -0.89 -22.57 13.77
N GLY A 261 -0.49 -21.31 13.97
CA GLY A 261 -1.44 -20.19 14.06
C GLY A 261 -2.11 -19.82 12.72
N THR A 262 -1.47 -20.10 11.59
CA THR A 262 -1.94 -19.69 10.26
C THR A 262 -1.94 -20.84 9.24
N ILE A 263 -2.83 -20.79 8.25
CA ILE A 263 -2.92 -21.79 7.18
C ILE A 263 -1.68 -21.71 6.28
N GLU A 264 -1.12 -20.52 6.09
CA GLU A 264 0.10 -20.24 5.34
C GLU A 264 1.31 -21.00 5.89
N ALA A 265 1.46 -21.00 7.22
CA ALA A 265 2.52 -21.73 7.90
C ALA A 265 2.31 -23.25 7.75
N LEU A 266 1.06 -23.71 7.92
CA LEU A 266 0.70 -25.11 7.73
C LEU A 266 1.02 -25.62 6.31
N VAL A 267 0.57 -24.93 5.26
CA VAL A 267 0.80 -25.37 3.86
C VAL A 267 2.28 -25.34 3.49
N THR A 268 3.04 -24.38 4.03
CA THR A 268 4.49 -24.32 3.84
C THR A 268 5.19 -25.47 4.55
N GLY A 269 4.75 -25.82 5.77
CA GLY A 269 5.22 -27.00 6.50
C GLY A 269 4.93 -28.31 5.76
N ILE A 270 3.72 -28.47 5.22
CA ILE A 270 3.34 -29.64 4.40
C ILE A 270 4.23 -29.74 3.16
N ALA A 271 4.47 -28.63 2.47
CA ALA A 271 5.35 -28.59 1.30
C ALA A 271 6.78 -29.00 1.67
N ARG A 272 7.27 -28.60 2.85
CA ARG A 272 8.58 -29.02 3.36
C ARG A 272 8.65 -30.52 3.58
N VAL A 273 7.68 -31.12 4.27
CA VAL A 273 7.62 -32.58 4.51
C VAL A 273 7.62 -33.36 3.20
N ALA A 274 6.82 -32.92 2.21
CA ALA A 274 6.79 -33.55 0.91
C ALA A 274 8.14 -33.46 0.18
N CYS A 275 8.78 -32.28 0.17
CA CYS A 275 10.04 -32.08 -0.55
C CYS A 275 11.26 -32.72 0.11
N ILE A 276 11.34 -32.64 1.44
CA ILE A 276 12.51 -33.07 2.21
C ILE A 276 12.38 -34.54 2.61
N ASP A 277 11.28 -34.93 3.26
CA ASP A 277 11.13 -36.25 3.85
C ASP A 277 10.64 -37.28 2.82
N CYS A 278 9.83 -36.84 1.86
CA CYS A 278 9.30 -37.70 0.80
C CYS A 278 10.03 -37.57 -0.54
N GLY A 279 10.97 -36.63 -0.67
CA GLY A 279 11.80 -36.46 -1.87
C GLY A 279 11.09 -35.90 -3.10
N VAL A 280 9.97 -35.20 -2.92
CA VAL A 280 9.25 -34.55 -4.03
C VAL A 280 10.04 -33.34 -4.55
N GLU A 281 10.21 -33.23 -5.86
CA GLU A 281 11.01 -32.15 -6.44
C GLU A 281 10.28 -30.80 -6.42
N SER A 282 9.01 -30.81 -6.81
CA SER A 282 8.13 -29.64 -6.74
C SER A 282 6.72 -30.07 -6.36
N ILE A 283 6.06 -29.27 -5.53
CA ILE A 283 4.73 -29.53 -5.01
C ILE A 283 3.90 -28.24 -4.96
N THR A 284 2.62 -28.35 -5.33
CA THR A 284 1.58 -27.38 -4.96
C THR A 284 0.75 -27.98 -3.83
N VAL A 285 0.68 -27.27 -2.71
CA VAL A 285 -0.15 -27.61 -1.54
C VAL A 285 -1.27 -26.59 -1.45
N ARG A 286 -2.50 -27.08 -1.37
CA ARG A 286 -3.71 -26.29 -1.23
C ARG A 286 -4.43 -26.75 0.03
N ALA A 287 -4.66 -25.85 0.98
CA ALA A 287 -5.40 -26.18 2.21
C ALA A 287 -6.62 -25.29 2.37
N GLU A 288 -7.77 -25.92 2.60
CA GLU A 288 -9.02 -25.26 2.92
C GLU A 288 -9.33 -25.45 4.41
N LYS A 289 -9.83 -24.38 5.05
CA LYS A 289 -10.44 -24.43 6.38
C LYS A 289 -11.95 -24.20 6.22
N PRO A 290 -12.77 -25.28 6.18
CA PRO A 290 -14.21 -25.16 6.11
C PRO A 290 -14.76 -24.36 7.28
N SER A 291 -15.78 -23.54 7.03
CA SER A 291 -16.46 -22.74 8.05
C SER A 291 -15.60 -21.71 8.80
N ALA A 292 -14.38 -21.41 8.32
CA ALA A 292 -13.53 -20.37 8.90
C ALA A 292 -14.18 -18.97 8.83
N LEU A 293 -15.08 -18.76 7.86
CA LEU A 293 -15.80 -17.51 7.67
C LEU A 293 -17.30 -17.82 7.60
N ALA A 294 -18.10 -17.15 8.43
CA ALA A 294 -19.53 -17.46 8.62
C ALA A 294 -20.38 -17.42 7.34
N LEU A 295 -19.97 -16.64 6.34
CA LEU A 295 -20.69 -16.46 5.07
C LEU A 295 -19.98 -17.10 3.86
N ALA A 296 -18.88 -17.82 4.08
CA ALA A 296 -18.15 -18.51 3.01
C ALA A 296 -18.16 -20.02 3.26
N ARG A 297 -18.16 -20.81 2.16
CA ARG A 297 -18.08 -22.28 2.23
C ARG A 297 -16.76 -22.74 2.86
N SER A 298 -15.65 -22.11 2.50
CA SER A 298 -14.31 -22.34 3.04
C SER A 298 -13.42 -21.14 2.74
N SER A 299 -12.36 -20.96 3.54
CA SER A 299 -11.20 -20.13 3.19
C SER A 299 -10.04 -21.04 2.75
N GLU A 300 -9.22 -20.57 1.82
CA GLU A 300 -8.24 -21.41 1.15
C GLU A 300 -6.91 -20.69 0.91
N VAL A 301 -5.81 -21.42 1.10
CA VAL A 301 -4.44 -20.98 0.79
C VAL A 301 -3.78 -22.02 -0.11
N GLU A 302 -3.11 -21.55 -1.17
CA GLU A 302 -2.35 -22.39 -2.10
C GLU A 302 -0.91 -21.89 -2.22
N VAL A 303 0.06 -22.81 -2.08
CA VAL A 303 1.48 -22.53 -2.25
C VAL A 303 2.11 -23.54 -3.20
N THR A 304 3.00 -23.08 -4.08
CA THR A 304 3.86 -23.94 -4.89
C THR A 304 5.30 -23.76 -4.43
N ARG A 305 6.00 -24.85 -4.13
CA ARG A 305 7.39 -24.85 -3.67
C ARG A 305 8.21 -25.92 -4.39
N HIS A 306 9.42 -25.54 -4.76
CA HIS A 306 10.45 -26.44 -5.26
C HIS A 306 11.38 -26.84 -4.10
N LYS A 307 12.00 -28.03 -4.17
CA LYS A 307 12.91 -28.54 -3.13
C LYS A 307 14.04 -27.56 -2.78
N SER A 308 14.52 -26.79 -3.75
CA SER A 308 15.56 -25.75 -3.55
C SER A 308 15.13 -24.61 -2.62
N TYR A 309 13.83 -24.30 -2.51
CA TYR A 309 13.32 -23.29 -1.58
C TYR A 309 13.69 -23.60 -0.13
N PHE A 310 13.65 -24.89 0.24
CA PHE A 310 13.98 -25.33 1.59
C PHE A 310 15.48 -25.53 1.83
N ALA A 311 16.29 -25.51 0.77
CA ALA A 311 17.75 -25.56 0.89
C ALA A 311 18.35 -24.19 1.24
N SER A 312 17.73 -23.08 0.81
CA SER A 312 18.15 -21.72 1.17
C SER A 312 17.58 -21.24 2.51
N SER A 313 16.43 -21.76 2.95
CA SER A 313 15.79 -21.39 4.22
C SER A 313 16.44 -21.99 5.48
N ALA A 314 17.49 -22.82 5.35
CA ALA A 314 18.26 -23.30 6.50
C ALA A 314 19.13 -22.20 7.16
N VAL A 315 19.20 -21.01 6.56
CA VAL A 315 19.95 -19.85 7.07
C VAL A 315 19.01 -18.65 7.21
N SER A 316 18.24 -18.57 8.29
CA SER A 316 17.60 -17.32 8.78
C SER A 316 16.80 -17.57 10.07
N GLY A 317 17.47 -18.18 11.05
CA GLY A 317 16.91 -18.42 12.38
C GLY A 317 17.81 -17.92 13.51
N GLU A 318 18.68 -16.95 13.23
CA GLU A 318 19.47 -16.28 14.27
C GLU A 318 19.06 -14.81 14.28
N GLU A 319 18.42 -14.40 15.39
CA GLU A 319 18.30 -12.99 15.74
C GLU A 319 19.70 -12.41 15.81
N SER A 320 20.03 -11.51 14.88
CA SER A 320 21.30 -10.80 14.90
C SER A 320 21.32 -9.85 16.10
N ASP A 321 22.02 -10.25 17.13
CA ASP A 321 22.35 -9.43 18.29
C ASP A 321 23.24 -8.26 17.82
N GLY A 322 22.64 -7.08 17.63
CA GLY A 322 23.35 -5.89 17.16
C GLY A 322 22.58 -4.95 16.22
N GLU A 323 21.45 -5.36 15.65
CA GLU A 323 20.66 -4.50 14.75
C GLU A 323 19.74 -3.51 15.49
N TYR A 324 19.65 -2.29 14.97
CA TYR A 324 18.69 -1.30 15.44
C TYR A 324 17.26 -1.76 15.15
N ARG A 325 16.45 -1.88 16.20
CA ARG A 325 15.03 -2.24 16.14
C ARG A 325 14.18 -0.97 16.11
N THR A 326 13.07 -1.02 15.38
CA THR A 326 12.13 0.11 15.26
C THR A 326 11.01 -0.03 16.28
N ALA A 327 10.73 1.03 17.05
CA ALA A 327 9.59 1.12 17.94
C ALA A 327 8.81 2.42 17.72
N PHE A 328 7.54 2.40 18.12
CA PHE A 328 6.67 3.58 18.11
C PHE A 328 6.27 3.89 19.55
N ILE A 329 6.56 5.11 19.99
CA ILE A 329 6.32 5.55 21.36
C ILE A 329 5.29 6.68 21.32
N ALA A 330 4.19 6.53 22.03
CA ALA A 330 3.28 7.62 22.32
C ALA A 330 3.86 8.47 23.45
N PHE A 331 3.65 9.78 23.35
CA PHE A 331 3.99 10.72 24.43
C PHE A 331 2.83 11.66 24.70
N GLY A 332 2.63 12.01 25.97
CA GLY A 332 1.55 12.87 26.43
C GLY A 332 1.94 13.74 27.62
N SER A 333 1.43 14.97 27.69
CA SER A 333 1.65 15.89 28.81
C SER A 333 0.42 16.76 29.07
N ASN A 334 0.04 16.96 30.33
CA ASN A 334 -1.07 17.85 30.72
C ASN A 334 -0.75 18.84 31.85
N LEU A 335 0.50 18.91 32.32
CA LEU A 335 0.92 19.82 33.37
C LEU A 335 2.04 20.75 32.90
N GLY A 336 2.06 21.98 33.44
CA GLY A 336 3.11 22.96 33.17
C GLY A 336 3.22 23.39 31.71
N ASP A 337 4.43 23.71 31.25
CA ASP A 337 4.69 23.98 29.83
C ASP A 337 4.82 22.65 29.06
N LYS A 338 3.67 22.18 28.58
CA LYS A 338 3.50 20.92 27.84
C LYS A 338 4.48 20.79 26.67
N PHE A 339 4.77 21.89 25.96
CA PHE A 339 5.67 21.86 24.80
C PHE A 339 7.12 21.67 25.20
N VAL A 340 7.57 22.39 26.24
CA VAL A 340 8.93 22.27 26.77
C VAL A 340 9.17 20.86 27.31
N LEU A 341 8.22 20.30 28.07
CA LEU A 341 8.34 18.95 28.63
C LEU A 341 8.44 17.88 27.54
N ILE A 342 7.60 17.95 26.49
CA ILE A 342 7.67 17.02 25.36
C ILE A 342 9.02 17.16 24.63
N ARG A 343 9.47 18.39 24.37
CA ARG A 343 10.76 18.64 23.71
C ARG A 343 11.92 18.03 24.51
N ASP A 344 11.93 18.26 25.82
CA ASP A 344 13.01 17.83 26.69
C ASP A 344 13.03 16.31 26.85
N ALA A 345 11.84 15.67 26.95
CA ALA A 345 11.72 14.22 26.95
C ALA A 345 12.25 13.58 25.65
N LEU A 346 11.91 14.14 24.48
CA LEU A 346 12.45 13.64 23.20
C LEU A 346 13.96 13.85 23.07
N THR A 347 14.50 14.92 23.67
CA THR A 347 15.95 15.15 23.72
C THR A 347 16.62 14.12 24.61
N GLU A 348 16.01 13.80 25.75
CA GLU A 348 16.50 12.79 26.69
C GLU A 348 16.50 11.37 26.10
N LEU A 349 15.48 11.00 25.30
CA LEU A 349 15.50 9.75 24.51
C LEU A 349 16.77 9.63 23.67
N ASN A 350 17.10 10.68 22.91
CA ASN A 350 18.28 10.67 22.04
C ASN A 350 19.58 10.56 22.84
N LYS A 351 19.69 11.22 23.99
CA LYS A 351 20.86 11.12 24.89
C LYS A 351 21.07 9.69 25.41
N ARG A 352 19.99 8.93 25.61
CA ARG A 352 20.01 7.54 26.09
C ARG A 352 20.19 6.51 24.97
N GLY A 353 20.51 6.95 23.74
CA GLY A 353 20.70 6.05 22.61
C GLY A 353 19.41 5.56 21.95
N ILE A 354 18.25 6.10 22.34
CA ILE A 354 16.95 5.85 21.71
C ILE A 354 16.74 6.95 20.65
N ARG A 355 17.19 6.67 19.43
CA ARG A 355 17.24 7.67 18.36
C ARG A 355 15.85 7.95 17.81
N VAL A 356 15.39 9.19 17.97
CA VAL A 356 14.12 9.66 17.38
C VAL A 356 14.30 9.91 15.89
N ILE A 357 13.58 9.17 15.05
CA ILE A 357 13.66 9.25 13.59
C ILE A 357 12.72 10.30 13.02
N ARG A 358 11.47 10.31 13.48
CA ARG A 358 10.46 11.31 13.11
C ARG A 358 9.35 11.37 14.15
N THR A 359 8.53 12.41 14.04
CA THR A 359 7.43 12.71 14.98
C THR A 359 6.14 12.96 14.22
N SER A 360 5.01 12.72 14.87
CA SER A 360 3.69 13.15 14.42
C SER A 360 3.51 14.65 14.64
N SER A 361 2.36 15.21 14.24
CA SER A 361 1.94 16.51 14.78
C SER A 361 1.60 16.36 16.28
N LEU A 362 1.49 17.48 16.98
CA LEU A 362 0.97 17.49 18.34
C LEU A 362 -0.55 17.61 18.30
N TYR A 363 -1.25 16.89 19.15
CA TYR A 363 -2.70 16.83 19.19
C TYR A 363 -3.20 17.18 20.57
N GLU A 364 -4.14 18.12 20.67
CA GLU A 364 -4.76 18.44 21.96
C GLU A 364 -6.04 17.63 22.15
N SER A 365 -6.19 16.97 23.30
CA SER A 365 -7.37 16.17 23.64
C SER A 365 -7.85 16.45 25.06
N LYS A 366 -9.16 16.27 25.29
CA LYS A 366 -9.70 16.22 26.65
C LYS A 366 -9.15 14.99 27.39
N PRO A 367 -9.03 15.05 28.73
CA PRO A 367 -8.78 13.87 29.54
C PRO A 367 -9.84 12.79 29.28
N MET A 368 -9.43 11.54 29.11
CA MET A 368 -10.35 10.44 28.79
C MET A 368 -11.04 9.81 30.02
N TYR A 369 -10.41 9.88 31.20
CA TYR A 369 -10.87 9.16 32.40
C TYR A 369 -11.25 10.07 33.58
N VAL A 370 -10.62 11.23 33.69
CA VAL A 370 -10.83 12.17 34.80
C VAL A 370 -11.01 13.56 34.20
N GLU A 371 -12.25 14.00 34.09
CA GLU A 371 -12.63 15.20 33.33
C GLU A 371 -12.16 16.52 33.98
N ASP A 372 -11.83 16.50 35.26
CA ASP A 372 -11.39 17.67 36.05
C ASP A 372 -9.86 17.87 35.95
N GLN A 373 -9.34 17.95 34.71
CA GLN A 373 -7.92 18.18 34.42
C GLN A 373 -7.71 19.04 33.17
N ASP A 374 -6.53 19.67 33.07
CA ASP A 374 -6.09 20.39 31.88
C ASP A 374 -6.01 19.49 30.63
N LEU A 375 -6.14 20.11 29.45
CA LEU A 375 -6.08 19.42 28.17
C LEU A 375 -4.71 18.79 27.93
N PHE A 376 -4.70 17.54 27.47
CA PHE A 376 -3.48 16.81 27.13
C PHE A 376 -2.94 17.22 25.76
N LEU A 377 -1.63 17.37 25.65
CA LEU A 377 -0.92 17.45 24.38
C LEU A 377 -0.26 16.10 24.10
N ASN A 378 -0.67 15.45 23.02
CA ASN A 378 -0.27 14.09 22.67
C ASN A 378 0.47 14.05 21.33
N GLY A 379 1.31 13.05 21.16
CA GLY A 379 1.91 12.71 19.87
C GLY A 379 2.55 11.34 19.89
N VAL A 380 3.13 10.96 18.76
CA VAL A 380 3.86 9.71 18.58
C VAL A 380 5.21 10.02 17.95
N CYS A 381 6.24 9.28 18.34
CA CYS A 381 7.51 9.28 17.66
C CYS A 381 7.90 7.87 17.20
N GLN A 382 8.51 7.80 16.02
CA GLN A 382 9.20 6.60 15.57
C GLN A 382 10.63 6.67 16.09
N VAL A 383 11.10 5.61 16.74
CA VAL A 383 12.45 5.52 17.29
C VAL A 383 13.19 4.30 16.75
N GLN A 384 14.52 4.39 16.76
CA GLN A 384 15.43 3.27 16.57
C GLN A 384 16.25 3.06 17.85
N THR A 385 16.30 1.82 18.33
CA THR A 385 17.02 1.45 19.56
C THR A 385 17.63 0.06 19.44
N LYS A 386 18.69 -0.21 20.21
CA LYS A 386 19.27 -1.55 20.37
C LYS A 386 18.68 -2.31 21.56
N LEU A 387 17.95 -1.60 22.44
CA LEU A 387 17.36 -2.15 23.65
C LEU A 387 16.20 -3.09 23.32
N GLY A 388 16.08 -4.21 24.03
CA GLY A 388 14.89 -5.06 23.98
C GLY A 388 13.63 -4.36 24.54
N PRO A 389 12.41 -4.89 24.32
CA PRO A 389 11.16 -4.24 24.75
C PRO A 389 11.11 -3.88 26.24
N MET A 390 11.54 -4.80 27.12
CA MET A 390 11.56 -4.57 28.57
C MET A 390 12.62 -3.55 29.01
N GLU A 391 13.78 -3.53 28.34
CA GLU A 391 14.84 -2.56 28.60
C GLU A 391 14.41 -1.16 28.15
N LEU A 392 13.76 -1.07 26.99
CA LEU A 392 13.16 0.17 26.50
C LEU A 392 12.13 0.70 27.51
N LEU A 393 11.22 -0.15 28.01
CA LEU A 393 10.23 0.25 29.02
C LEU A 393 10.89 0.85 30.28
N ARG A 394 11.97 0.22 30.79
CA ARG A 394 12.69 0.72 31.96
C ARG A 394 13.32 2.09 31.69
N GLU A 395 13.91 2.30 30.52
CA GLU A 395 14.46 3.61 30.14
C GLU A 395 13.36 4.68 30.01
N LEU A 396 12.21 4.36 29.42
CA LEU A 396 11.08 5.30 29.34
C LEU A 396 10.58 5.69 30.74
N GLN A 397 10.42 4.72 31.64
CA GLN A 397 10.04 4.99 33.03
C GLN A 397 11.09 5.83 33.78
N ALA A 398 12.38 5.63 33.49
CA ALA A 398 13.45 6.44 34.06
C ALA A 398 13.39 7.90 33.59
N ILE A 399 13.04 8.13 32.32
CA ILE A 399 12.80 9.49 31.77
C ILE A 399 11.59 10.13 32.46
N GLU A 400 10.46 9.42 32.57
CA GLU A 400 9.28 9.92 33.29
C GLU A 400 9.59 10.32 34.73
N ASN A 401 10.33 9.48 35.45
CA ASN A 401 10.75 9.76 36.82
C ASN A 401 11.64 11.00 36.91
N HIS A 402 12.56 11.17 35.95
CA HIS A 402 13.45 12.33 35.88
C HIS A 402 12.69 13.66 35.73
N PHE A 403 11.61 13.67 34.95
CA PHE A 403 10.76 14.86 34.75
C PHE A 403 9.64 15.02 35.79
N GLY A 404 9.70 14.30 36.91
CA GLY A 404 8.83 14.53 38.07
C GLY A 404 7.58 13.65 38.14
N ARG A 405 7.75 12.33 38.04
CA ARG A 405 6.67 11.37 38.32
C ARG A 405 6.37 11.33 39.83
N VAL A 406 5.30 11.98 40.27
CA VAL A 406 4.67 11.68 41.57
C VAL A 406 3.39 10.92 41.28
N LYS A 407 3.43 9.58 41.33
CA LYS A 407 2.23 8.73 41.24
C LYS A 407 1.38 8.96 42.51
N ILE A 408 0.52 9.98 42.52
CA ILE A 408 -0.46 10.18 43.59
C ILE A 408 -1.74 9.38 43.31
N ILE A 409 -2.13 9.24 42.03
CA ILE A 409 -3.33 8.51 41.57
C ILE A 409 -3.05 7.86 40.21
N ASP A 410 -3.50 6.61 40.01
CA ASP A 410 -3.44 5.96 38.68
C ASP A 410 -4.28 6.76 37.66
N LYS A 411 -3.73 7.00 36.47
CA LYS A 411 -4.30 7.91 35.43
C LYS A 411 -4.54 9.38 35.87
N GLY A 412 -3.84 9.86 36.92
CA GLY A 412 -3.84 11.27 37.33
C GLY A 412 -3.00 12.21 36.44
N PRO A 413 -2.90 13.51 36.76
CA PRO A 413 -2.10 14.51 36.03
C PRO A 413 -0.60 14.15 36.00
N ARG A 414 0.06 14.29 34.86
CA ARG A 414 1.49 13.94 34.66
C ARG A 414 2.23 15.02 33.88
N ASN A 415 3.49 15.24 34.24
CA ASN A 415 4.39 16.10 33.48
C ASN A 415 4.71 15.51 32.09
N ILE A 416 4.98 14.20 32.02
CA ILE A 416 5.17 13.47 30.77
C ILE A 416 4.80 11.98 30.96
N ASP A 417 4.21 11.37 29.94
CA ASP A 417 3.88 9.96 29.84
C ASP A 417 4.48 9.39 28.55
N LEU A 418 5.14 8.23 28.61
CA LEU A 418 5.83 7.61 27.47
C LEU A 418 5.45 6.12 27.34
N ASP A 419 4.59 5.79 26.38
CA ASP A 419 4.07 4.43 26.18
C ASP A 419 4.61 3.78 24.90
N ILE A 420 5.09 2.53 25.00
CA ILE A 420 5.46 1.73 23.82
C ILE A 420 4.17 1.25 23.14
N LEU A 421 3.91 1.72 21.93
CA LEU A 421 2.76 1.29 21.12
C LEU A 421 3.07 0.01 20.35
N LEU A 422 4.21 0.01 19.66
CA LEU A 422 4.63 -1.05 18.74
C LEU A 422 6.14 -1.24 18.85
N TYR A 423 6.59 -2.48 18.64
CA TYR A 423 8.00 -2.83 18.62
C TYR A 423 8.25 -3.85 17.50
N GLY A 424 8.64 -3.36 16.32
CA GLY A 424 8.65 -4.14 15.09
C GLY A 424 7.30 -4.83 14.84
N THR A 425 7.35 -6.13 14.57
CA THR A 425 6.17 -7.02 14.47
C THR A 425 5.99 -7.91 15.70
N GLN A 426 6.71 -7.63 16.79
CA GLN A 426 6.70 -8.49 17.97
C GLN A 426 5.37 -8.39 18.72
N LEU A 427 4.95 -9.53 19.25
CA LEU A 427 3.87 -9.62 20.21
C LEU A 427 4.48 -9.92 21.58
N VAL A 428 4.30 -9.02 22.54
CA VAL A 428 4.77 -9.17 23.91
C VAL A 428 3.55 -9.19 24.83
N ASN A 429 3.47 -10.18 25.70
CA ASN A 429 2.40 -10.33 26.67
C ASN A 429 2.98 -10.71 28.03
N GLU A 430 3.65 -9.75 28.65
CA GLU A 430 4.24 -9.86 29.98
C GLU A 430 3.40 -9.07 30.99
N PRO A 431 3.42 -9.40 32.30
CA PRO A 431 2.61 -8.71 33.31
C PRO A 431 2.78 -7.18 33.33
N ASP A 432 3.98 -6.69 33.03
CA ASP A 432 4.32 -5.27 33.03
C ASP A 432 4.34 -4.63 31.64
N LEU A 433 4.19 -5.40 30.55
CA LEU A 433 4.31 -4.91 29.17
C LEU A 433 3.47 -5.72 28.17
N ILE A 434 2.57 -5.03 27.48
CA ILE A 434 1.77 -5.59 26.38
C ILE A 434 2.11 -4.82 25.10
N ILE A 435 2.54 -5.54 24.05
CA ILE A 435 2.81 -5.00 22.71
C ILE A 435 2.10 -5.88 21.67
N PRO A 436 1.32 -5.30 20.73
CA PRO A 436 0.91 -3.90 20.64
C PRO A 436 0.16 -3.40 21.89
N HIS A 437 0.25 -2.12 22.19
CA HIS A 437 -0.38 -1.56 23.40
C HIS A 437 -1.90 -1.83 23.41
N ALA A 438 -2.40 -2.47 24.48
CA ALA A 438 -3.75 -3.05 24.56
C ALA A 438 -4.89 -2.09 24.15
N SER A 439 -4.86 -0.85 24.60
CA SER A 439 -5.92 0.14 24.29
C SER A 439 -5.62 1.06 23.10
N MET A 440 -4.59 0.77 22.28
CA MET A 440 -4.17 1.74 21.24
C MET A 440 -5.25 1.95 20.17
N LEU A 441 -6.02 0.90 19.83
CA LEU A 441 -7.01 0.94 18.76
C LEU A 441 -8.29 1.70 19.15
N GLU A 442 -8.52 1.94 20.44
CA GLU A 442 -9.70 2.66 20.94
C GLU A 442 -9.45 4.17 21.12
N ARG A 443 -8.18 4.59 21.07
CA ARG A 443 -7.75 5.96 21.42
C ARG A 443 -7.47 6.78 20.16
N GLU A 444 -8.39 7.70 19.84
CA GLU A 444 -8.22 8.64 18.70
C GLU A 444 -6.92 9.45 18.81
N PHE A 445 -6.59 9.95 20.02
CA PHE A 445 -5.38 10.72 20.29
C PHE A 445 -4.07 9.91 20.20
N VAL A 446 -4.15 8.58 20.03
CA VAL A 446 -3.01 7.69 19.73
C VAL A 446 -2.99 7.37 18.24
N LEU A 447 -4.14 6.98 17.67
CA LEU A 447 -4.24 6.57 16.27
C LEU A 447 -3.98 7.71 15.28
N ARG A 448 -4.46 8.93 15.56
CA ARG A 448 -4.19 10.09 14.69
C ARG A 448 -2.70 10.40 14.55
N PRO A 449 -1.95 10.62 15.65
CA PRO A 449 -0.52 10.86 15.53
C PRO A 449 0.24 9.65 14.98
N LEU A 450 -0.19 8.42 15.25
CA LEU A 450 0.41 7.24 14.61
C LEU A 450 0.19 7.26 13.09
N CYS A 451 -0.99 7.67 12.62
CA CYS A 451 -1.30 7.80 11.19
C CYS A 451 -0.54 8.93 10.48
N ASP A 452 -0.04 9.94 11.19
CA ASP A 452 0.87 10.94 10.61
C ASP A 452 2.21 10.31 10.17
N ILE A 453 2.59 9.20 10.80
CA ILE A 453 3.91 8.55 10.63
C ILE A 453 3.78 7.28 9.79
N ALA A 454 2.83 6.42 10.14
CA ALA A 454 2.71 5.05 9.65
C ALA A 454 1.24 4.64 9.38
N PRO A 455 0.52 5.36 8.51
CA PRO A 455 -0.90 5.09 8.24
C PRO A 455 -1.16 3.72 7.60
N ASP A 456 -0.22 3.23 6.79
CA ASP A 456 -0.32 1.96 6.05
C ASP A 456 0.24 0.75 6.80
N LEU A 457 0.87 0.98 7.96
CA LEU A 457 1.42 -0.12 8.74
C LEU A 457 0.25 -0.98 9.26
N PRO A 458 0.21 -2.28 8.96
CA PRO A 458 -0.81 -3.16 9.50
C PRO A 458 -0.56 -3.39 10.99
N HIS A 459 -1.62 -3.39 11.78
CA HIS A 459 -1.55 -3.75 13.19
C HIS A 459 -1.12 -5.23 13.34
N PRO A 460 -0.10 -5.57 14.16
CA PRO A 460 0.46 -6.93 14.22
C PRO A 460 -0.54 -8.06 14.52
N GLN A 461 -1.63 -7.77 15.26
CA GLN A 461 -2.63 -8.79 15.62
C GLN A 461 -3.82 -8.86 14.66
N THR A 462 -4.22 -7.74 14.06
CA THR A 462 -5.46 -7.68 13.24
C THR A 462 -5.17 -7.61 11.74
N SER A 463 -3.92 -7.33 11.36
CA SER A 463 -3.46 -7.14 9.97
C SER A 463 -4.18 -6.03 9.20
N ILE A 464 -5.03 -5.24 9.86
CA ILE A 464 -5.71 -4.06 9.33
C ILE A 464 -4.80 -2.84 9.52
N THR A 465 -4.77 -1.93 8.54
CA THR A 465 -3.95 -0.71 8.60
C THR A 465 -4.44 0.27 9.67
N PHE A 466 -3.52 1.03 10.28
CA PHE A 466 -3.91 2.06 11.27
C PHE A 466 -4.84 3.13 10.70
N ALA A 467 -4.68 3.50 9.43
CA ALA A 467 -5.61 4.40 8.76
C ALA A 467 -7.04 3.84 8.71
N SER A 468 -7.20 2.53 8.52
CA SER A 468 -8.52 1.88 8.51
C SER A 468 -9.11 1.80 9.93
N HIS A 469 -8.29 1.50 10.94
CA HIS A 469 -8.71 1.56 12.35
C HIS A 469 -9.17 2.96 12.74
N LEU A 470 -8.39 4.00 12.39
CA LEU A 470 -8.77 5.39 12.63
C LEU A 470 -10.09 5.77 11.93
N ALA A 471 -10.30 5.33 10.70
CA ALA A 471 -11.54 5.57 9.97
C ALA A 471 -12.76 4.82 10.55
N SER A 472 -12.53 3.75 11.31
CA SER A 472 -13.59 2.97 11.96
C SER A 472 -14.03 3.51 13.33
N LEU A 473 -13.31 4.49 13.89
CA LEU A 473 -13.69 5.10 15.17
C LEU A 473 -15.02 5.85 15.05
N PRO A 474 -15.93 5.71 16.02
CA PRO A 474 -17.22 6.39 16.01
C PRO A 474 -17.09 7.87 16.40
N GLY A 475 -17.95 8.73 15.83
CA GLY A 475 -18.10 10.14 16.21
C GLY A 475 -17.36 11.14 15.33
N GLU A 476 -17.65 12.44 15.51
CA GLU A 476 -16.84 13.50 14.92
C GLU A 476 -15.51 13.64 15.69
N SER A 477 -14.44 13.94 14.96
CA SER A 477 -13.14 14.15 15.58
C SER A 477 -13.15 15.35 16.53
N THR A 478 -12.66 15.12 17.74
CA THR A 478 -12.47 16.17 18.75
C THR A 478 -11.00 16.58 18.93
N VAL A 479 -10.11 15.97 18.13
CA VAL A 479 -8.66 16.02 18.34
C VAL A 479 -7.98 16.51 17.06
N TYR A 480 -7.46 17.74 17.07
CA TYR A 480 -6.86 18.39 15.90
C TYR A 480 -5.35 18.57 16.03
N PRO A 481 -4.60 18.47 14.92
CA PRO A 481 -3.16 18.74 14.93
C PRO A 481 -2.89 20.20 15.26
N ARG A 482 -1.77 20.46 15.94
CA ARG A 482 -1.32 21.77 16.39
C ARG A 482 0.10 22.06 15.96
N VAL A 483 0.31 23.29 15.50
CA VAL A 483 1.63 23.86 15.23
C VAL A 483 1.78 25.15 16.03
N LEU A 484 2.73 25.16 16.96
CA LEU A 484 3.07 26.35 17.73
C LEU A 484 4.07 27.17 16.93
N LEU A 485 3.65 28.37 16.53
CA LEU A 485 4.48 29.31 15.77
C LEU A 485 5.39 30.12 16.69
N SER A 486 4.79 30.73 17.71
CA SER A 486 5.46 31.47 18.78
C SER A 486 4.57 31.46 20.02
N PRO A 487 5.09 31.82 21.21
CA PRO A 487 4.27 31.97 22.41
C PRO A 487 3.20 33.07 22.32
N SER A 488 3.30 33.96 21.33
CA SER A 488 2.47 35.17 21.24
C SER A 488 1.20 34.99 20.41
N ILE A 489 1.09 33.92 19.62
CA ILE A 489 -0.08 33.64 18.79
C ILE A 489 -0.65 32.25 19.08
N PRO A 490 -1.99 32.07 19.00
CA PRO A 490 -2.58 30.75 19.15
C PRO A 490 -1.96 29.74 18.18
N SER A 491 -1.81 28.50 18.64
CA SER A 491 -1.33 27.41 17.77
C SER A 491 -2.24 27.24 16.56
N LEU A 492 -1.66 27.05 15.37
CA LEU A 492 -2.41 26.72 14.17
C LEU A 492 -3.10 25.37 14.33
N GLN A 493 -4.33 25.24 13.85
CA GLN A 493 -5.12 24.01 13.92
C GLN A 493 -5.67 23.61 12.55
N PRO A 494 -4.85 23.15 11.59
CA PRO A 494 -5.22 23.10 10.16
C PRO A 494 -6.42 22.23 9.79
N SER A 495 -6.89 21.37 10.71
CA SER A 495 -8.07 20.51 10.52
C SER A 495 -9.30 20.98 11.29
N SER A 496 -9.19 21.99 12.16
CA SER A 496 -10.33 22.56 12.89
C SER A 496 -11.20 23.38 11.94
N LYS A 497 -12.52 23.12 11.95
CA LYS A 497 -13.48 23.82 11.07
C LYS A 497 -13.57 25.31 11.40
N THR A 498 -13.40 25.68 12.67
CA THR A 498 -13.60 27.05 13.19
C THR A 498 -12.32 27.86 13.36
N ARG A 499 -11.22 27.43 12.74
CA ARG A 499 -9.91 28.10 12.89
C ARG A 499 -9.86 29.44 12.14
N PRO A 500 -9.27 30.51 12.70
CA PRO A 500 -9.07 31.75 11.96
C PRO A 500 -7.96 31.61 10.90
N THR A 501 -8.02 32.41 9.83
CA THR A 501 -6.89 32.61 8.91
C THR A 501 -5.95 33.66 9.48
N HIS A 502 -4.66 33.34 9.58
CA HIS A 502 -3.65 34.28 10.05
C HIS A 502 -3.11 35.14 8.91
N ILE A 503 -2.98 36.45 9.16
CA ILE A 503 -2.35 37.38 8.22
C ILE A 503 -0.86 37.50 8.55
N MET A 504 -0.04 37.37 7.50
CA MET A 504 1.40 37.57 7.51
C MET A 504 1.76 38.77 6.63
N ALA A 505 2.24 39.85 7.25
CA ALA A 505 2.58 41.08 6.56
C ALA A 505 4.01 41.03 5.99
N ILE A 506 4.17 41.42 4.73
CA ILE A 506 5.47 41.49 4.06
C ILE A 506 6.12 42.85 4.34
N ILE A 507 7.33 42.84 4.89
CA ILE A 507 8.18 44.03 5.04
C ILE A 507 9.53 43.75 4.35
N ASN A 508 9.72 44.35 3.18
CA ASN A 508 10.98 44.26 2.44
C ASN A 508 11.93 45.36 2.93
N LEU A 509 13.12 44.99 3.35
CA LEU A 509 14.17 45.88 3.84
C LEU A 509 15.23 46.17 2.75
N THR A 510 14.83 46.12 1.47
CA THR A 510 15.70 46.33 0.30
C THR A 510 15.68 47.81 -0.17
N PRO A 511 16.81 48.39 -0.63
CA PRO A 511 16.90 49.78 -1.10
C PRO A 511 15.90 50.16 -2.19
N ASP A 512 15.55 49.25 -3.10
CA ASP A 512 14.60 49.52 -4.19
C ASP A 512 13.14 49.58 -3.74
N SER A 513 12.82 49.10 -2.52
CA SER A 513 11.51 49.33 -1.90
C SER A 513 11.35 50.79 -1.43
N PHE A 514 12.44 51.57 -1.45
CA PHE A 514 12.47 52.98 -1.03
C PHE A 514 12.20 53.96 -2.18
N SER A 515 12.04 53.48 -3.43
CA SER A 515 11.73 54.32 -4.60
C SER A 515 10.25 54.35 -5.01
N ASP A 516 9.39 53.47 -4.45
CA ASP A 516 7.96 53.37 -4.76
C ASP A 516 7.02 54.12 -3.75
N GLY A 517 7.53 55.14 -3.06
CA GLY A 517 6.66 56.14 -2.39
C GLY A 517 6.29 55.91 -0.92
N GLY A 518 7.15 55.30 -0.11
CA GLY A 518 7.00 55.24 1.36
C GLY A 518 8.33 55.23 2.09
N VAL A 519 8.56 56.23 2.96
CA VAL A 519 9.79 56.39 3.75
C VAL A 519 9.91 55.26 4.78
N HIS A 520 10.84 54.31 4.63
CA HIS A 520 11.07 53.27 5.65
C HIS A 520 12.54 53.11 6.08
N SER A 521 13.10 54.12 6.75
CA SER A 521 14.38 53.96 7.48
C SER A 521 14.22 52.99 8.67
N ILE A 522 15.31 52.48 9.27
CA ILE A 522 15.26 51.67 10.51
C ILE A 522 14.36 52.31 11.60
N PRO A 523 14.37 53.65 11.82
CA PRO A 523 13.41 54.35 12.69
C PRO A 523 11.92 54.14 12.35
N ASN A 524 11.57 53.82 11.10
CA ASN A 524 10.20 53.69 10.63
C ASN A 524 9.66 52.25 10.71
N VAL A 525 10.53 51.24 10.80
CA VAL A 525 10.10 49.82 10.88
C VAL A 525 9.16 49.58 12.07
N GLU A 526 9.42 50.21 13.22
CA GLU A 526 8.55 50.11 14.40
C GLU A 526 7.15 50.68 14.13
N GLU A 527 7.05 51.81 13.41
CA GLU A 527 5.78 52.43 13.05
C GLU A 527 4.97 51.56 12.08
N VAL A 528 5.62 51.00 11.06
CA VAL A 528 5.00 50.04 10.12
C VAL A 528 4.47 48.82 10.85
N VAL A 529 5.28 48.23 11.73
CA VAL A 529 4.86 47.07 12.53
C VAL A 529 3.74 47.44 13.49
N SER A 530 3.78 48.61 14.13
CA SER A 530 2.69 49.08 14.99
C SER A 530 1.37 49.20 14.22
N ARG A 531 1.40 49.74 12.99
CA ARG A 531 0.22 49.78 12.12
C ARG A 531 -0.27 48.38 11.77
N ALA A 532 0.63 47.48 11.39
CA ALA A 532 0.31 46.09 11.05
C ALA A 532 -0.36 45.35 12.23
N VAL A 533 0.22 45.46 13.43
CA VAL A 533 -0.31 44.85 14.65
C VAL A 533 -1.70 45.40 14.97
N LYS A 534 -1.92 46.72 14.86
CA LYS A 534 -3.24 47.34 15.06
C LYS A 534 -4.28 46.87 14.04
N ALA A 535 -3.87 46.58 12.81
CA ALA A 535 -4.75 46.03 11.78
C ALA A 535 -5.14 44.56 12.02
N GLY A 536 -4.47 43.86 12.94
CA GLY A 536 -4.75 42.47 13.29
C GLY A 536 -3.79 41.46 12.65
N VAL A 537 -2.63 41.90 12.18
CA VAL A 537 -1.58 41.01 11.67
C VAL A 537 -1.03 40.13 12.77
N SER A 538 -0.90 38.84 12.49
CA SER A 538 -0.38 37.85 13.43
C SER A 538 1.13 37.63 13.29
N ILE A 539 1.66 37.83 12.08
CA ILE A 539 3.05 37.51 11.70
C ILE A 539 3.62 38.65 10.85
N ILE A 540 4.83 39.11 11.15
CA ILE A 540 5.59 40.03 10.30
C ILE A 540 6.70 39.24 9.62
N ASP A 541 6.79 39.30 8.30
CA ASP A 541 7.82 38.66 7.52
C ASP A 541 8.83 39.69 7.01
N LEU A 542 10.07 39.56 7.48
CA LEU A 542 11.16 40.48 7.18
C LEU A 542 12.04 39.88 6.08
N GLY A 543 12.18 40.57 4.95
CA GLY A 543 13.05 40.14 3.85
C GLY A 543 14.18 41.13 3.61
N GLY A 544 15.44 40.69 3.74
CA GLY A 544 16.63 41.51 3.48
C GLY A 544 17.03 41.58 2.00
N MET A 545 16.54 40.64 1.20
CA MET A 545 16.89 40.45 -0.20
C MET A 545 15.63 40.25 -1.06
N SER A 546 15.66 40.75 -2.29
CA SER A 546 14.56 40.57 -3.23
C SER A 546 14.61 39.17 -3.84
N THR A 547 13.50 38.45 -3.77
CA THR A 547 13.34 37.12 -4.39
C THR A 547 12.54 37.19 -5.69
N ARG A 548 12.38 38.40 -6.25
CA ARG A 548 11.71 38.63 -7.54
C ARG A 548 12.54 38.05 -8.69
N PRO A 549 11.91 37.66 -9.82
CA PRO A 549 12.65 37.22 -10.99
C PRO A 549 13.71 38.24 -11.41
N ASN A 550 14.94 37.78 -11.66
CA ASN A 550 16.10 38.59 -12.08
C ASN A 550 16.56 39.67 -11.08
N ALA A 551 16.25 39.54 -9.77
CA ALA A 551 16.81 40.44 -8.76
C ALA A 551 18.33 40.23 -8.59
N ASP A 552 19.04 41.32 -8.27
CA ASP A 552 20.48 41.31 -7.96
C ASP A 552 20.74 40.56 -6.65
N ASP A 553 21.78 39.71 -6.65
CA ASP A 553 22.20 38.97 -5.47
C ASP A 553 23.07 39.86 -4.57
N ILE A 554 22.75 39.92 -3.28
CA ILE A 554 23.52 40.68 -2.28
C ILE A 554 24.38 39.74 -1.43
N SER A 555 25.44 40.25 -0.82
CA SER A 555 26.24 39.44 0.10
C SER A 555 25.45 39.01 1.34
N GLU A 556 25.83 37.90 1.97
CA GLU A 556 25.20 37.43 3.22
C GLU A 556 25.33 38.46 4.35
N VAL A 557 26.47 39.15 4.42
CA VAL A 557 26.76 40.20 5.41
C VAL A 557 25.81 41.37 5.22
N GLU A 558 25.54 41.75 3.97
CA GLU A 558 24.61 42.83 3.67
C GLU A 558 23.17 42.47 4.05
N GLU A 559 22.72 41.25 3.77
CA GLU A 559 21.41 40.77 4.17
C GLU A 559 21.25 40.78 5.70
N ILE A 560 22.26 40.29 6.44
CA ILE A 560 22.32 40.34 7.92
C ILE A 560 22.21 41.79 8.42
N ASN A 561 22.98 42.71 7.83
CA ASN A 561 22.99 44.12 8.21
C ASN A 561 21.66 44.84 7.94
N ARG A 562 20.82 44.30 7.04
CA ARG A 562 19.46 44.80 6.82
C ARG A 562 18.48 44.26 7.86
N VAL A 563 18.50 42.95 8.11
CA VAL A 563 17.45 42.27 8.90
C VAL A 563 17.69 42.32 10.41
N VAL A 564 18.92 42.13 10.87
CA VAL A 564 19.22 42.03 12.32
C VAL A 564 18.91 43.33 13.08
N PRO A 565 19.29 44.53 12.58
CA PRO A 565 18.92 45.78 13.26
C PRO A 565 17.41 46.00 13.32
N ALA A 566 16.67 45.63 12.27
CA ALA A 566 15.22 45.75 12.24
C ALA A 566 14.55 44.83 13.29
N ILE A 567 14.98 43.57 13.39
CA ILE A 567 14.50 42.62 14.40
C ILE A 567 14.75 43.16 15.81
N LYS A 568 15.99 43.64 16.07
CA LYS A 568 16.35 44.21 17.37
C LYS A 568 15.51 45.43 17.71
N ALA A 569 15.27 46.33 16.75
CA ALA A 569 14.41 47.50 16.95
C ALA A 569 12.98 47.09 17.35
N ILE A 570 12.38 46.12 16.65
CA ILE A 570 11.04 45.61 16.98
C ILE A 570 11.02 44.98 18.39
N ARG A 571 12.03 44.17 18.74
CA ARG A 571 12.13 43.52 20.05
C ARG A 571 12.44 44.51 21.19
N SER A 572 13.05 45.65 20.89
CA SER A 572 13.30 46.74 21.84
C SER A 572 12.16 47.77 21.91
N SER A 573 11.08 47.59 21.13
CA SER A 573 9.93 48.50 21.15
C SER A 573 9.34 48.66 22.55
N SER A 574 8.91 49.88 22.84
CA SER A 574 8.19 50.22 24.06
C SER A 574 6.76 49.67 24.07
N ASP A 575 6.15 49.45 22.88
CA ASP A 575 4.83 48.86 22.72
C ASP A 575 4.90 47.32 22.91
N PRO A 576 4.27 46.75 23.95
CA PRO A 576 4.31 45.31 24.19
C PRO A 576 3.71 44.48 23.05
N ALA A 577 2.74 45.02 22.29
CA ALA A 577 2.12 44.31 21.19
C ALA A 577 3.08 44.19 19.99
N VAL A 578 3.82 45.26 19.70
CA VAL A 578 4.91 45.26 18.71
C VAL A 578 6.03 44.34 19.16
N ARG A 579 6.49 44.46 20.42
CA ARG A 579 7.58 43.64 20.94
C ARG A 579 7.28 42.14 20.90
N LYS A 580 6.02 41.74 21.11
CA LYS A 580 5.59 40.34 21.14
C LYS A 580 5.13 39.79 19.79
N VAL A 581 5.00 40.62 18.74
CA VAL A 581 4.53 40.14 17.43
C VAL A 581 5.40 39.00 16.92
N THR A 582 4.80 38.02 16.25
CA THR A 582 5.58 36.91 15.68
C THR A 582 6.40 37.41 14.51
N LEU A 583 7.71 37.15 14.53
CA LEU A 583 8.64 37.56 13.49
C LEU A 583 9.10 36.36 12.68
N SER A 584 8.89 36.43 11.37
CA SER A 584 9.41 35.52 10.37
C SER A 584 10.57 36.18 9.62
N ILE A 585 11.60 35.41 9.29
CA ILE A 585 12.71 35.84 8.43
C ILE A 585 12.58 35.16 7.06
N ASP A 586 12.38 35.94 5.99
CA ASP A 586 12.38 35.49 4.60
C ASP A 586 13.81 35.41 4.09
N THR A 587 14.41 34.22 4.19
CA THR A 587 15.78 33.96 3.74
C THR A 587 15.97 32.49 3.39
N PHE A 588 16.78 32.24 2.36
CA PHE A 588 17.24 30.89 2.02
C PHE A 588 18.65 30.60 2.55
N ARG A 589 19.29 31.53 3.28
CA ARG A 589 20.66 31.39 3.78
C ARG A 589 20.67 31.02 5.25
N ALA A 590 21.34 29.92 5.59
CA ALA A 590 21.41 29.39 6.94
C ALA A 590 22.15 30.34 7.90
N SER A 591 23.17 31.07 7.42
CA SER A 591 23.88 32.09 8.21
C SER A 591 22.94 33.24 8.61
N VAL A 592 22.17 33.77 7.66
CA VAL A 592 21.19 34.85 7.90
C VAL A 592 20.08 34.38 8.86
N ALA A 593 19.52 33.19 8.63
CA ALA A 593 18.49 32.62 9.51
C ALA A 593 18.97 32.50 10.96
N ARG A 594 20.21 32.04 11.16
CA ARG A 594 20.84 31.94 12.48
C ARG A 594 20.95 33.29 13.17
N GLU A 595 21.49 34.29 12.50
CA GLU A 595 21.66 35.63 13.07
C GLU A 595 20.31 36.31 13.34
N ALA A 596 19.32 36.13 12.45
CA ALA A 596 17.98 36.66 12.63
C ALA A 596 17.27 36.04 13.84
N VAL A 597 17.32 34.71 14.01
CA VAL A 597 16.72 34.03 15.17
C VAL A 597 17.46 34.41 16.46
N ASN A 598 18.79 34.49 16.45
CA ASN A 598 19.57 34.99 17.59
C ASN A 598 19.21 36.44 17.97
N ALA A 599 18.81 37.26 16.98
CA ALA A 599 18.33 38.62 17.20
C ALA A 599 16.87 38.67 17.72
N GLY A 600 16.13 37.55 17.64
CA GLY A 600 14.79 37.39 18.17
C GLY A 600 13.71 37.09 17.13
N ALA A 601 14.05 36.66 15.91
CA ALA A 601 13.05 36.08 14.99
C ALA A 601 12.52 34.73 15.52
N ASP A 602 11.26 34.43 15.26
CA ASP A 602 10.56 33.25 15.76
C ASP A 602 10.44 32.13 14.72
N ILE A 603 10.43 32.47 13.42
CA ILE A 603 10.16 31.53 12.31
C ILE A 603 11.16 31.76 11.18
N ILE A 604 11.59 30.68 10.54
CA ILE A 604 12.35 30.73 9.28
C ILE A 604 11.37 30.54 8.12
N ASN A 605 11.33 31.47 7.17
CA ASN A 605 10.61 31.33 5.92
C ASN A 605 11.61 31.10 4.78
N ASP A 606 11.77 29.84 4.37
CA ASP A 606 12.70 29.47 3.30
C ASP A 606 11.94 29.13 2.01
N ILE A 607 11.99 30.08 1.08
CA ILE A 607 11.38 29.94 -0.24
C ILE A 607 11.95 28.76 -1.04
N SER A 608 13.16 28.31 -0.76
CA SER A 608 13.78 27.18 -1.44
C SER A 608 13.39 25.82 -0.87
N GLY A 609 12.74 25.79 0.29
CA GLY A 609 12.45 24.55 1.00
C GLY A 609 13.72 23.76 1.37
N GLY A 610 14.81 24.46 1.69
CA GLY A 610 16.13 23.89 2.04
C GLY A 610 16.99 23.49 0.85
N LEU A 611 16.67 23.93 -0.37
CA LEU A 611 17.38 23.53 -1.59
C LEU A 611 18.57 24.42 -1.94
N LEU A 612 18.52 25.72 -1.61
CA LEU A 612 19.58 26.67 -1.98
C LEU A 612 20.73 26.69 -0.96
N ASP A 613 20.46 26.33 0.30
CA ASP A 613 21.49 26.19 1.34
C ASP A 613 21.35 24.83 2.05
N PRO A 614 22.33 23.92 1.89
CA PRO A 614 22.28 22.58 2.47
C PRO A 614 22.34 22.56 4.01
N ASP A 615 22.73 23.67 4.65
CA ASP A 615 22.79 23.79 6.11
C ASP A 615 21.53 24.42 6.71
N MET A 616 20.54 24.82 5.90
CA MET A 616 19.29 25.43 6.40
C MET A 616 18.53 24.50 7.33
N ILE A 617 18.29 23.25 6.92
CA ILE A 617 17.56 22.25 7.71
C ILE A 617 18.28 21.96 9.04
N LYS A 618 19.61 21.80 9.00
CA LYS A 618 20.41 21.60 10.23
C LYS A 618 20.35 22.82 11.15
N THR A 619 20.34 24.01 10.58
CA THR A 619 20.25 25.26 11.32
C THR A 619 18.87 25.39 11.99
N ALA A 620 17.78 25.11 11.28
CA ALA A 620 16.43 25.09 11.87
C ALA A 620 16.31 24.08 13.03
N ILE A 621 16.92 22.90 12.91
CA ILE A 621 16.95 21.91 14.01
C ILE A 621 17.69 22.46 15.24
N LYS A 622 18.86 23.07 15.04
CA LYS A 622 19.69 23.61 16.14
C LYS A 622 19.02 24.78 16.84
N LEU A 623 18.36 25.65 16.07
CA LEU A 623 17.64 26.81 16.59
C LEU A 623 16.32 26.43 17.25
N ASP A 624 15.80 25.23 16.93
CA ASP A 624 14.55 24.71 17.45
C ASP A 624 13.36 25.65 17.19
N VAL A 625 13.31 26.27 16.01
CA VAL A 625 12.22 27.17 15.57
C VAL A 625 11.39 26.55 14.43
N PRO A 626 10.12 26.96 14.25
CA PRO A 626 9.34 26.59 13.07
C PRO A 626 10.00 27.04 11.76
N ILE A 627 9.75 26.26 10.70
CA ILE A 627 10.21 26.54 9.34
C ILE A 627 9.06 26.41 8.34
N MET A 628 8.96 27.38 7.43
CA MET A 628 8.09 27.33 6.27
C MET A 628 8.91 26.84 5.08
N LEU A 629 8.45 25.76 4.44
CA LEU A 629 9.09 25.15 3.28
C LEU A 629 8.20 25.39 2.05
N MET A 630 8.66 26.26 1.15
CA MET A 630 7.95 26.56 -0.09
C MET A 630 8.39 25.65 -1.24
N HIS A 631 7.49 25.37 -2.16
CA HIS A 631 7.82 24.76 -3.44
C HIS A 631 8.37 25.81 -4.43
N MET A 632 9.60 25.63 -4.88
CA MET A 632 10.16 26.29 -6.05
C MET A 632 11.09 25.35 -6.83
N ARG A 633 11.40 25.72 -8.08
CA ARG A 633 12.40 25.03 -8.91
C ARG A 633 13.43 26.04 -9.40
N GLY A 634 14.70 25.63 -9.42
CA GLY A 634 15.82 26.48 -9.84
C GLY A 634 16.12 27.60 -8.84
N THR A 635 16.41 28.79 -9.37
CA THR A 635 16.74 30.02 -8.63
C THR A 635 15.85 31.17 -9.11
N PRO A 636 15.80 32.33 -8.44
CA PRO A 636 15.07 33.49 -8.95
C PRO A 636 15.41 33.88 -10.41
N GLN A 637 16.63 33.59 -10.87
CA GLN A 637 17.10 33.85 -12.23
C GLN A 637 16.67 32.77 -13.25
N THR A 638 16.46 31.53 -12.81
CA THR A 638 16.20 30.36 -13.69
C THR A 638 14.79 29.81 -13.59
N MET A 639 14.05 30.11 -12.52
CA MET A 639 12.76 29.48 -12.21
C MET A 639 11.72 29.62 -13.33
N THR A 640 11.73 30.72 -14.08
CA THR A 640 10.76 30.98 -15.15
C THR A 640 10.83 29.93 -16.27
N SER A 641 12.03 29.43 -16.60
CA SER A 641 12.19 28.39 -17.64
C SER A 641 11.86 26.98 -17.16
N LEU A 642 11.66 26.79 -15.85
CA LEU A 642 11.38 25.49 -15.21
C LEU A 642 9.89 25.28 -14.89
N ALA A 643 9.02 26.12 -15.45
CA ALA A 643 7.58 26.11 -15.23
C ALA A 643 6.84 25.03 -16.06
N ASP A 644 7.42 23.85 -16.20
CA ASP A 644 6.85 22.71 -16.93
C ASP A 644 6.42 21.57 -15.99
N TYR A 645 5.15 21.15 -16.09
CA TYR A 645 4.52 20.17 -15.20
C TYR A 645 3.71 19.15 -16.03
N PRO A 646 4.37 18.19 -16.69
CA PRO A 646 3.70 17.25 -17.62
C PRO A 646 2.65 16.36 -16.94
N ASP A 647 2.84 16.04 -15.65
CA ASP A 647 1.89 15.26 -14.85
C ASP A 647 0.76 16.12 -14.22
N GLY A 648 0.72 17.42 -14.54
CA GLY A 648 -0.14 18.41 -13.90
C GLY A 648 0.49 19.05 -12.65
N VAL A 649 0.19 20.33 -12.41
CA VAL A 649 0.84 21.12 -11.36
C VAL A 649 0.48 20.62 -9.95
N ILE A 650 -0.77 20.21 -9.71
CA ILE A 650 -1.21 19.75 -8.38
C ILE A 650 -0.49 18.47 -7.95
N GLU A 651 -0.43 17.48 -8.84
CA GLU A 651 0.21 16.20 -8.53
C GLU A 651 1.71 16.35 -8.35
N THR A 652 2.34 17.16 -9.21
CA THR A 652 3.79 17.37 -9.18
C THR A 652 4.23 18.20 -7.98
N VAL A 653 3.59 19.35 -7.72
CA VAL A 653 3.89 20.18 -6.53
C VAL A 653 3.65 19.39 -5.25
N GLY A 654 2.59 18.58 -5.20
CA GLY A 654 2.32 17.69 -4.09
C GLY A 654 3.44 16.69 -3.85
N ARG A 655 3.88 15.97 -4.89
CA ARG A 655 4.98 15.00 -4.81
C ARG A 655 6.28 15.65 -4.34
N GLU A 656 6.65 16.79 -4.90
CA GLU A 656 7.90 17.50 -4.54
C GLU A 656 7.87 18.01 -3.09
N LEU A 657 6.73 18.54 -2.62
CA LEU A 657 6.57 18.95 -1.21
C LEU A 657 6.57 17.75 -0.25
N GLU A 658 5.99 16.61 -0.65
CA GLU A 658 6.07 15.38 0.14
C GLU A 658 7.51 14.90 0.33
N GLU A 659 8.35 15.01 -0.70
CA GLU A 659 9.78 14.71 -0.62
C GLU A 659 10.53 15.69 0.28
N ARG A 660 10.21 16.99 0.20
CA ARG A 660 10.79 18.00 1.11
C ARG A 660 10.40 17.72 2.56
N LEU A 661 9.13 17.44 2.81
CA LEU A 661 8.62 17.09 4.13
C LEU A 661 9.35 15.85 4.69
N ASP A 662 9.46 14.78 3.91
CA ASP A 662 10.19 13.57 4.31
C ASP A 662 11.66 13.85 4.61
N THR A 663 12.30 14.73 3.84
CA THR A 663 13.70 15.13 4.04
C THR A 663 13.88 15.88 5.35
N ALA A 664 13.03 16.87 5.63
CA ALA A 664 13.02 17.63 6.88
C ALA A 664 12.77 16.75 8.10
N LEU A 665 11.76 15.86 8.03
CA LEU A 665 11.43 14.94 9.13
C LEU A 665 12.56 13.96 9.42
N LYS A 666 13.15 13.34 8.39
CA LYS A 666 14.28 12.40 8.55
C LYS A 666 15.54 13.07 9.09
N ALA A 667 15.77 14.34 8.74
CA ALA A 667 16.88 15.12 9.30
C ALA A 667 16.68 15.42 10.79
N GLY A 668 15.43 15.40 11.27
CA GLY A 668 15.09 15.56 12.67
C GLY A 668 14.23 16.78 12.98
N ILE A 669 13.75 17.54 11.98
CA ILE A 669 12.75 18.59 12.21
C ILE A 669 11.45 17.92 12.69
N LYS A 670 10.80 18.52 13.69
CA LYS A 670 9.57 17.95 14.25
C LYS A 670 8.40 18.34 13.35
N ARG A 671 7.46 17.41 13.13
CA ARG A 671 6.33 17.67 12.20
C ARG A 671 5.50 18.88 12.63
N TRP A 672 5.34 19.10 13.93
CA TRP A 672 4.68 20.27 14.49
C TRP A 672 5.46 21.60 14.36
N LYS A 673 6.59 21.62 13.63
CA LYS A 673 7.39 22.82 13.31
C LYS A 673 7.44 23.12 11.82
N ILE A 674 6.70 22.38 10.99
CA ILE A 674 6.74 22.52 9.54
C ILE A 674 5.44 23.15 9.05
N ILE A 675 5.58 24.13 8.15
CA ILE A 675 4.51 24.75 7.38
C ILE A 675 4.88 24.62 5.91
N LEU A 676 3.91 24.41 5.02
CA LEU A 676 4.16 24.28 3.58
C LEU A 676 3.58 25.44 2.79
N ASP A 677 4.22 25.80 1.68
CA ASP A 677 3.71 26.79 0.73
C ASP A 677 3.81 26.23 -0.71
N PRO A 678 2.73 26.25 -1.52
CA PRO A 678 2.77 25.77 -2.89
C PRO A 678 3.60 26.66 -3.85
N GLY A 679 4.02 27.84 -3.40
CA GLY A 679 4.91 28.76 -4.10
C GLY A 679 4.27 29.43 -5.31
N LEU A 680 3.23 30.24 -5.09
CA LEU A 680 2.59 30.98 -6.17
C LEU A 680 3.57 31.95 -6.86
N GLY A 681 3.65 31.87 -8.19
CA GLY A 681 4.55 32.66 -9.02
C GLY A 681 6.01 32.18 -9.05
N PHE A 682 6.34 31.07 -8.38
CA PHE A 682 7.69 30.48 -8.41
C PHE A 682 7.71 29.23 -9.29
N ALA A 683 8.38 29.35 -10.45
CA ALA A 683 8.40 28.34 -11.51
C ALA A 683 7.00 27.89 -11.95
N LYS A 684 6.06 28.83 -12.14
CA LYS A 684 4.66 28.55 -12.50
C LYS A 684 4.10 29.59 -13.46
N THR A 685 3.39 29.15 -14.48
CA THR A 685 2.65 30.03 -15.40
C THR A 685 1.37 30.54 -14.73
N THR A 686 0.67 31.46 -15.40
CA THR A 686 -0.62 31.98 -14.92
C THR A 686 -1.65 30.87 -14.75
N GLU A 687 -1.73 29.94 -15.70
CA GLU A 687 -2.62 28.78 -15.66
C GLU A 687 -2.31 27.87 -14.47
N HIS A 688 -1.02 27.59 -14.22
CA HIS A 688 -0.59 26.79 -13.06
C HIS A 688 -0.97 27.45 -11.72
N ASN A 689 -0.79 28.77 -11.59
CA ASN A 689 -1.17 29.50 -10.38
C ASN A 689 -2.69 29.44 -10.15
N LEU A 690 -3.50 29.61 -11.20
CA LEU A 690 -4.96 29.50 -11.12
C LEU A 690 -5.41 28.07 -10.78
N GLU A 691 -4.73 27.05 -11.32
CA GLU A 691 -5.02 25.65 -11.02
C GLU A 691 -4.73 25.31 -9.56
N ILE A 692 -3.62 25.81 -9.00
CA ILE A 692 -3.31 25.67 -7.57
C ILE A 692 -4.41 26.29 -6.72
N LEU A 693 -4.81 27.53 -7.00
CA LEU A 693 -5.89 28.18 -6.23
C LEU A 693 -7.21 27.41 -6.34
N ARG A 694 -7.55 26.90 -7.52
CA ARG A 694 -8.78 26.13 -7.76
C ARG A 694 -8.80 24.79 -7.03
N ASN A 695 -7.67 24.10 -6.99
CA ASN A 695 -7.56 22.73 -6.49
C ASN A 695 -6.72 22.60 -5.21
N PHE A 696 -6.55 23.71 -4.47
CA PHE A 696 -5.70 23.73 -3.28
C PHE A 696 -6.14 22.71 -2.21
N ALA A 697 -7.46 22.53 -2.03
CA ALA A 697 -8.00 21.52 -1.12
C ALA A 697 -7.55 20.09 -1.49
N LYS A 698 -7.44 19.78 -2.79
CA LYS A 698 -6.94 18.48 -3.29
C LYS A 698 -5.45 18.31 -2.97
N LEU A 699 -4.64 19.36 -3.15
CA LEU A 699 -3.23 19.35 -2.78
C LEU A 699 -3.03 19.06 -1.28
N ARG A 700 -3.79 19.74 -0.42
CA ARG A 700 -3.73 19.57 1.04
C ARG A 700 -4.24 18.21 1.53
N ALA A 701 -5.21 17.62 0.82
CA ALA A 701 -5.78 16.31 1.15
C ALA A 701 -4.86 15.12 0.83
N ARG A 702 -3.70 15.37 0.19
CA ARG A 702 -2.71 14.31 -0.05
C ARG A 702 -2.24 13.70 1.25
N LYS A 703 -2.13 12.37 1.26
CA LYS A 703 -1.93 11.53 2.44
C LYS A 703 -0.83 12.00 3.41
N LYS A 704 0.36 12.33 2.89
CA LYS A 704 1.49 12.77 3.72
C LYS A 704 1.36 14.21 4.23
N LEU A 705 0.57 15.03 3.53
CA LEU A 705 0.39 16.46 3.77
C LEU A 705 -0.81 16.77 4.67
N VAL A 706 -1.68 15.79 4.93
CA VAL A 706 -2.80 15.91 5.87
C VAL A 706 -2.30 16.39 7.24
N GLY A 707 -2.97 17.37 7.80
CA GLY A 707 -2.66 17.92 9.12
C GLY A 707 -1.44 18.84 9.18
N ILE A 708 -0.75 19.10 8.06
CA ILE A 708 0.29 20.12 7.97
C ILE A 708 -0.36 21.48 7.69
N PRO A 709 0.02 22.57 8.40
CA PRO A 709 -0.46 23.91 8.08
C PRO A 709 0.13 24.46 6.79
N TRP A 710 -0.61 25.37 6.16
CA TRP A 710 -0.22 25.96 4.88
C TRP A 710 -0.18 27.48 4.88
N LEU A 711 0.82 28.00 4.18
CA LEU A 711 0.97 29.40 3.79
C LEU A 711 0.64 29.55 2.29
N ILE A 712 -0.02 30.65 1.91
CA ILE A 712 -0.10 31.08 0.51
C ILE A 712 0.16 32.59 0.42
N GLY A 713 1.06 32.99 -0.48
CA GLY A 713 1.35 34.39 -0.81
C GLY A 713 0.85 34.81 -2.20
N PRO A 714 -0.42 35.20 -2.38
CA PRO A 714 -0.95 35.64 -3.69
C PRO A 714 -0.62 37.10 -4.00
N SER A 715 -0.17 37.87 -3.01
CA SER A 715 -0.10 39.33 -3.03
C SER A 715 0.69 39.92 -4.19
N ARG A 716 0.02 40.79 -4.97
CA ARG A 716 0.59 41.60 -6.07
C ARG A 716 1.29 40.79 -7.17
N LYS A 717 1.07 39.47 -7.26
CA LYS A 717 1.74 38.57 -8.21
C LYS A 717 1.39 38.89 -9.68
N LYS A 718 2.31 38.59 -10.59
CA LYS A 718 2.20 38.90 -12.03
C LYS A 718 0.93 38.34 -12.68
N PHE A 719 0.58 37.09 -12.37
CA PHE A 719 -0.61 36.42 -12.92
C PHE A 719 -1.91 37.18 -12.61
N ILE A 720 -1.98 37.89 -11.47
CA ILE A 720 -3.15 38.72 -11.14
C ILE A 720 -3.25 39.89 -12.12
N GLY A 721 -2.13 40.59 -12.35
CA GLY A 721 -2.09 41.72 -13.29
C GLY A 721 -2.40 41.31 -14.73
N GLU A 722 -1.93 40.13 -15.17
CA GLU A 722 -2.23 39.58 -16.49
C GLU A 722 -3.73 39.31 -16.68
N ILE A 723 -4.41 38.80 -15.65
CA ILE A 723 -5.85 38.49 -15.70
C ILE A 723 -6.72 39.75 -15.55
N THR A 724 -6.35 40.68 -14.65
CA THR A 724 -7.17 41.87 -14.39
C THR A 724 -6.85 43.05 -15.30
N GLY A 725 -5.80 42.97 -16.10
CA GLY A 725 -5.28 44.08 -16.91
C GLY A 725 -4.58 45.17 -16.09
N VAL A 726 -4.27 44.92 -14.81
CA VAL A 726 -3.62 45.90 -13.91
C VAL A 726 -2.11 45.73 -13.97
N ALA A 727 -1.46 46.63 -14.72
CA ALA A 727 -0.01 46.60 -14.95
C ALA A 727 0.78 46.88 -13.66
N ASP A 728 0.42 47.91 -12.89
CA ASP A 728 1.11 48.26 -11.64
C ASP A 728 0.80 47.24 -10.54
N ALA A 729 1.85 46.68 -9.94
CA ALA A 729 1.74 45.73 -8.83
C ALA A 729 1.03 46.34 -7.61
N SER A 730 1.20 47.65 -7.34
CA SER A 730 0.62 48.32 -6.18
C SER A 730 -0.91 48.38 -6.22
N GLN A 731 -1.50 48.37 -7.43
CA GLN A 731 -2.94 48.51 -7.66
C GLN A 731 -3.67 47.16 -7.79
N ARG A 732 -2.99 46.04 -7.55
CA ARG A 732 -3.55 44.68 -7.70
C ARG A 732 -4.35 44.23 -6.47
N GLN A 733 -4.74 45.12 -5.56
CA GLN A 733 -5.38 44.74 -4.29
C GLN A 733 -6.67 43.91 -4.48
N TRP A 734 -7.53 44.25 -5.43
CA TRP A 734 -8.82 43.57 -5.63
C TRP A 734 -8.66 42.15 -6.18
N GLY A 735 -7.78 41.99 -7.17
CA GLY A 735 -7.42 40.66 -7.68
C GLY A 735 -6.71 39.81 -6.61
N THR A 736 -5.90 40.45 -5.75
CA THR A 736 -5.32 39.79 -4.58
C THR A 736 -6.42 39.34 -3.61
N GLY A 737 -7.43 40.18 -3.34
CA GLY A 737 -8.56 39.81 -2.50
C GLY A 737 -9.33 38.59 -3.01
N ALA A 738 -9.54 38.48 -4.32
CA ALA A 738 -10.14 37.29 -4.93
C ALA A 738 -9.28 36.03 -4.71
N ALA A 739 -7.96 36.14 -4.90
CA ALA A 739 -7.02 35.03 -4.67
C ALA A 739 -6.90 34.63 -3.19
N VAL A 740 -6.95 35.59 -2.26
CA VAL A 740 -7.02 35.35 -0.81
C VAL A 740 -8.29 34.60 -0.46
N THR A 741 -9.43 35.05 -0.98
CA THR A 741 -10.74 34.38 -0.76
C THR A 741 -10.69 32.93 -1.23
N ALA A 742 -10.15 32.66 -2.42
CA ALA A 742 -9.98 31.30 -2.94
C ALA A 742 -9.03 30.44 -2.07
N SER A 743 -7.93 31.02 -1.60
CA SER A 743 -6.99 30.36 -0.69
C SER A 743 -7.64 29.97 0.65
N VAL A 744 -8.44 30.86 1.24
CA VAL A 744 -9.20 30.60 2.48
C VAL A 744 -10.23 29.49 2.27
N ALA A 745 -10.96 29.52 1.15
CA ALA A 745 -11.91 28.48 0.77
C ALA A 745 -11.23 27.10 0.59
N GLY A 746 -10.00 27.07 0.05
CA GLY A 746 -9.19 25.85 -0.04
C GLY A 746 -8.61 25.36 1.29
N GLY A 747 -8.71 26.19 2.35
CA GLY A 747 -8.34 25.85 3.71
C GLY A 747 -6.91 26.22 4.12
N VAL A 748 -6.33 27.30 3.57
CA VAL A 748 -5.02 27.83 3.97
C VAL A 748 -5.01 28.32 5.42
N ASP A 749 -3.89 28.25 6.12
CA ASP A 749 -3.81 28.70 7.53
C ASP A 749 -3.21 30.10 7.66
N ILE A 750 -2.29 30.45 6.74
CA ILE A 750 -1.59 31.73 6.73
C ILE A 750 -1.66 32.36 5.33
N ILE A 751 -1.98 33.65 5.27
CA ILE A 751 -1.99 34.46 4.04
C ILE A 751 -0.90 35.52 4.10
N ARG A 752 0.02 35.50 3.14
CA ARG A 752 1.14 36.45 3.04
C ARG A 752 0.81 37.62 2.12
N VAL A 753 0.76 38.84 2.66
CA VAL A 753 0.21 40.03 1.96
C VAL A 753 0.98 41.33 2.20
N HIS A 754 0.83 42.27 1.25
CA HIS A 754 1.35 43.65 1.37
C HIS A 754 0.26 44.59 1.89
N ASP A 755 -0.95 44.49 1.33
CA ASP A 755 -2.09 45.36 1.61
C ASP A 755 -2.88 44.85 2.84
N ILE A 756 -2.35 45.14 4.03
CA ILE A 756 -2.77 44.54 5.30
C ILE A 756 -4.23 44.89 5.66
N ASP A 757 -4.59 46.17 5.56
CA ASP A 757 -5.88 46.69 6.02
C ASP A 757 -7.05 46.07 5.22
N GLU A 758 -6.87 45.96 3.90
CA GLU A 758 -7.82 45.37 2.97
C GLU A 758 -7.86 43.84 3.12
N MET A 759 -6.69 43.18 3.10
CA MET A 759 -6.65 41.72 3.08
C MET A 759 -7.07 41.10 4.41
N THR A 760 -6.92 41.82 5.52
CA THR A 760 -7.48 41.38 6.81
C THR A 760 -9.01 41.37 6.77
N LYS A 761 -9.65 42.37 6.14
CA LYS A 761 -11.12 42.40 5.98
C LYS A 761 -11.60 41.29 5.05
N VAL A 762 -10.88 41.06 3.94
CA VAL A 762 -11.17 39.95 3.01
C VAL A 762 -11.06 38.61 3.71
N ALA A 763 -9.98 38.36 4.47
CA ALA A 763 -9.78 37.10 5.17
C ALA A 763 -10.86 36.88 6.24
N LYS A 764 -11.24 37.90 7.01
CA LYS A 764 -12.35 37.82 7.98
C LYS A 764 -13.68 37.47 7.31
N MET A 765 -13.99 38.10 6.17
CA MET A 765 -15.20 37.80 5.43
C MET A 765 -15.16 36.38 4.85
N ALA A 766 -14.01 35.94 4.34
CA ALA A 766 -13.83 34.59 3.83
C ALA A 766 -13.95 33.55 4.94
N ASP A 767 -13.33 33.76 6.11
CA ASP A 767 -13.51 32.89 7.28
C ASP A 767 -14.99 32.78 7.66
N ALA A 768 -15.75 33.88 7.64
CA ALA A 768 -17.17 33.86 7.94
C ALA A 768 -18.01 33.02 6.95
N ILE A 769 -17.53 32.84 5.70
CA ILE A 769 -18.20 32.02 4.67
C ILE A 769 -17.86 30.53 4.82
N TRP A 770 -16.59 30.19 5.11
CA TRP A 770 -16.10 28.80 5.05
C TRP A 770 -15.78 28.15 6.39
N ARG A 771 -15.75 28.91 7.49
CA ARG A 771 -15.22 28.46 8.79
C ARG A 771 -16.15 28.72 9.98
N ASN A 772 -17.40 29.08 9.74
CA ASN A 772 -18.42 29.24 10.77
C ASN A 772 -19.34 28.03 10.85
#